data_AF-A0A4S9BFH3-F1
#
_entry.id   AF-A0A4S9BFH3-F1
#
_cell.length_a   1.000
_cell.length_b   1.000
_cell.length_c   1.000
_cell.angle_alpha   90.00
_cell.angle_beta   90.00
_cell.angle_gamma   90.00
#
_symmetry.space_group_name_H-M   'P 1'
#
loop_
_entity.id
_entity.type
_entity.pdbx_description
1 polymer ?
#
loop_
_entity_poly.entity_id
_entity_poly.type
_entity_poly.pdbx_seq_one_letter_code
_entity_poly.pdbx_strand_id
1 'polypeptide(L)'
;MADICLLVTRHLSRPRKLITLGHQGASSFTMGGGHEIPYRHAITSQQSTSEPEWNKGLWGLVDMGSNGIRLSITDQSAPTTRVLPTVYAYRNKISLYEAQYDENGTKIPISAAVMDDVISMLLRFQIFCADFRVPPEQIEIVATEATRAAINSAEFVEKIRKETGIKMRLLSKEDEGRIGAYGVASSFSSVRGLVMDMGGGSTQITWMIAKGGETQISPVSAVSFPYGAAALTRRLEELKKGKSKHEAHKAREEFRAQVKTQFQEAYSKIQVPKELVKDAMKNGGFRLYLTGGGFRGWGYLLLHHEQVAGGGYPFSIINGFTAQKDEFEDTEKMKEIAREAKEIFRVSDRRRGQVPAVSFLVSVLAEAIPHGIREAHFCQGGVREGVLYNRLPAEIRAQDPLEVATRDMAKPISPKLAALVTQSLPSGTEIHAGVPESIDVHMIRAFANMFYFHANMNKEVSSTSALYSTGTGILCSTHGSSHADRALLALMLEARYEGELAPRETDYRDQLIRLVSNEEAWWTQYIGVIGLILSRAFPAGVVQDDLYDIHTSTILKKPEIRISSEYVDTLGKRGDKEGLMVTFTLVWQTENRDDPMEVKETLERHIKDLVKVGRKKHAVNGWRIKVGAQVKDDYPNDLKAYKALTQSTEENTYVNPYQENQRGCLCRNAAQISPAITPQCLGCQAGTRETAIAVPASLDINMSPFEQKFEQAVKDGVFSGAILMAKDKSEAGKLDYAKSFGTRSMGENAKPLDLNTPLFLASMTKLLTSIACMQLIERGLITLDTDVSSIIPDLAAQPILHGFDADDKPILSDRKNPIKFVHLLTHSAGTAYDKMVPVLEKYRDQQGQPEDRASMTTKCVYPLLFEPGTYWSYGTGIDWAGKVLEKLTSQTLQAYMDDNIFAPLGVDRIKFTPFLTEEMKKEKATIGLRIGEEGNLINLPDTKNIDYGDAECFGGHGGYADLSQYFKILESLLFDDEKLLKKESTKIVFSPQLTKESRKGINQVFRKPEVVSLFVGSFPKEVEYDWGVGGVLIDSDDAAQRKRGTMIWSGMPNLFWFVDREAGVCGLFGTQVFPPGDKKVGEMIDLFEKEIYDRAAGAGGAKL
;
A
#
# COMPACT_ATOMS: atom_id res chain seq x y z
N MET A 1 -59.55 -26.25 -18.13
CA MET A 1 -58.54 -25.61 -17.27
C MET A 1 -57.18 -25.88 -17.92
N ALA A 2 -56.65 -25.06 -18.82
CA ALA A 2 -56.97 -23.65 -19.15
C ALA A 2 -56.83 -22.68 -17.97
N ASP A 3 -56.20 -21.53 -18.26
CA ASP A 3 -56.35 -20.26 -17.57
C ASP A 3 -55.83 -20.16 -16.10
N ILE A 4 -55.18 -19.08 -15.66
CA ILE A 4 -54.83 -17.80 -16.33
C ILE A 4 -53.42 -17.36 -15.90
N CYS A 5 -52.67 -16.78 -16.83
CA CYS A 5 -51.58 -15.85 -16.53
C CYS A 5 -51.65 -14.73 -17.58
N LEU A 6 -52.15 -13.57 -17.17
CA LEU A 6 -52.64 -12.50 -18.05
C LEU A 6 -52.50 -11.17 -17.32
N LEU A 7 -52.35 -10.07 -18.08
CA LEU A 7 -51.95 -8.70 -17.67
C LEU A 7 -50.40 -8.52 -17.68
N VAL A 8 -49.81 -7.64 -18.49
CA VAL A 8 -50.36 -6.67 -19.48
C VAL A 8 -49.52 -6.66 -20.75
N THR A 9 -50.14 -6.47 -21.91
CA THR A 9 -49.43 -6.14 -23.17
C THR A 9 -50.19 -5.07 -23.97
N ARG A 10 -49.62 -3.87 -24.05
CA ARG A 10 -50.00 -2.75 -24.95
C ARG A 10 -48.74 -1.88 -25.11
N HIS A 11 -48.33 -1.40 -26.28
CA HIS A 11 -48.76 -1.67 -27.67
C HIS A 11 -47.49 -1.71 -28.55
N LEU A 12 -47.56 -2.35 -29.73
CA LEU A 12 -46.95 -1.83 -30.96
C LEU A 12 -47.51 -2.57 -32.18
N SER A 13 -47.63 -1.88 -33.32
CA SER A 13 -48.40 -2.35 -34.48
C SER A 13 -47.54 -2.64 -35.71
N ARG A 14 -47.85 -3.76 -36.37
CA ARG A 14 -47.45 -4.17 -37.75
C ARG A 14 -47.74 -3.05 -38.79
N PRO A 15 -47.10 -3.00 -39.99
CA PRO A 15 -47.11 -4.16 -40.93
C PRO A 15 -46.04 -4.35 -42.05
N ARG A 16 -45.72 -5.64 -42.33
CA ARG A 16 -45.51 -6.30 -43.67
C ARG A 16 -44.18 -5.99 -44.45
N LYS A 17 -43.64 -6.83 -45.36
CA LYS A 17 -44.02 -8.19 -45.92
C LYS A 17 -42.83 -8.87 -46.69
N LEU A 18 -42.64 -10.21 -46.53
CA LEU A 18 -42.19 -11.24 -47.53
C LEU A 18 -40.82 -11.07 -48.28
N ILE A 19 -40.14 -12.04 -48.93
CA ILE A 19 -40.26 -13.51 -49.23
C ILE A 19 -38.79 -14.07 -49.32
N THR A 20 -38.31 -15.15 -48.67
CA THR A 20 -38.46 -16.64 -48.81
C THR A 20 -37.41 -17.34 -49.71
N LEU A 21 -37.02 -18.60 -49.34
CA LEU A 21 -36.11 -19.59 -50.02
C LEU A 21 -34.59 -19.41 -49.76
N GLY A 22 -33.75 -20.47 -49.69
CA GLY A 22 -34.01 -21.94 -49.73
C GLY A 22 -32.74 -22.79 -49.46
N HIS A 23 -32.87 -24.10 -49.23
CA HIS A 23 -31.74 -25.04 -49.01
C HIS A 23 -31.14 -25.57 -50.33
N GLN A 24 -29.81 -25.69 -50.39
CA GLN A 24 -29.07 -26.82 -51.00
C GLN A 24 -27.56 -26.71 -50.67
N GLY A 25 -26.72 -27.65 -51.12
CA GLY A 25 -25.27 -27.61 -50.86
C GLY A 25 -24.44 -28.56 -51.72
N ALA A 26 -23.15 -28.64 -51.38
CA ALA A 26 -22.09 -29.46 -51.98
C ALA A 26 -21.51 -29.04 -53.35
N SER A 27 -20.28 -29.53 -53.59
CA SER A 27 -19.42 -29.38 -54.78
C SER A 27 -18.66 -28.05 -54.95
N SER A 28 -17.56 -28.16 -55.71
CA SER A 28 -16.39 -27.28 -55.71
C SER A 28 -16.15 -26.62 -57.07
N PHE A 29 -15.53 -25.45 -57.11
CA PHE A 29 -14.60 -25.07 -58.19
C PHE A 29 -13.47 -24.18 -57.69
N THR A 30 -12.38 -24.09 -58.46
CA THR A 30 -11.08 -23.55 -58.06
C THR A 30 -10.67 -22.30 -58.86
N MET A 31 -9.75 -21.52 -58.28
CA MET A 31 -8.80 -20.60 -58.96
C MET A 31 -9.37 -19.45 -59.82
N GLY A 32 -9.14 -18.21 -59.41
CA GLY A 32 -9.22 -17.06 -60.33
C GLY A 32 -9.13 -15.68 -59.67
N GLY A 33 -8.19 -14.86 -60.14
CA GLY A 33 -8.18 -13.40 -59.92
C GLY A 33 -7.70 -12.91 -58.55
N GLY A 34 -6.44 -12.46 -58.48
CA GLY A 34 -6.03 -11.58 -57.39
C GLY A 34 -6.63 -10.18 -57.57
N HIS A 35 -7.07 -9.57 -56.47
CA HIS A 35 -7.34 -8.14 -56.37
C HIS A 35 -6.61 -7.60 -55.14
N GLU A 36 -6.02 -6.42 -55.29
CA GLU A 36 -5.32 -5.72 -54.20
C GLU A 36 -6.31 -5.42 -53.08
N ILE A 37 -5.97 -5.77 -51.82
CA ILE A 37 -6.73 -5.31 -50.66
C ILE A 37 -6.39 -3.82 -50.46
N PRO A 38 -7.35 -2.88 -50.66
CA PRO A 38 -7.01 -1.48 -50.81
C PRO A 38 -6.80 -0.81 -49.45
N TYR A 39 -5.55 -0.74 -48.99
CA TYR A 39 -5.14 0.22 -47.96
C TYR A 39 -5.12 1.64 -48.57
N ARG A 40 -6.32 2.22 -48.77
CA ARG A 40 -6.50 3.60 -49.26
C ARG A 40 -6.82 4.53 -48.09
N HIS A 41 -6.08 5.63 -48.01
CA HIS A 41 -6.42 6.74 -47.13
C HIS A 41 -7.87 7.22 -47.36
N ALA A 42 -8.66 7.24 -46.30
CA ALA A 42 -10.03 7.75 -46.28
C ALA A 42 -10.15 8.85 -45.22
N ILE A 43 -9.43 9.96 -45.39
CA ILE A 43 -9.64 11.20 -44.65
C ILE A 43 -10.19 12.24 -45.62
N THR A 44 -11.52 12.33 -45.68
CA THR A 44 -12.25 13.38 -46.41
C THR A 44 -13.33 13.95 -45.51
N SER A 45 -12.95 15.03 -44.80
CA SER A 45 -13.78 16.16 -44.33
C SER A 45 -15.22 15.94 -43.85
N GLN A 46 -15.54 16.55 -42.70
CA GLN A 46 -16.90 16.83 -42.16
C GLN A 46 -17.59 15.73 -41.34
N GLN A 47 -16.97 15.31 -40.24
CA GLN A 47 -17.58 15.45 -38.91
C GLN A 47 -16.50 15.35 -37.82
N SER A 48 -16.67 16.05 -36.70
CA SER A 48 -15.73 16.04 -35.57
C SER A 48 -16.00 14.85 -34.64
N THR A 49 -15.80 13.63 -35.14
CA THR A 49 -15.67 12.45 -34.28
C THR A 49 -14.27 12.47 -33.67
N SER A 50 -14.19 12.67 -32.35
CA SER A 50 -12.96 12.38 -31.59
C SER A 50 -12.51 10.95 -31.88
N GLU A 51 -11.20 10.72 -32.03
CA GLU A 51 -10.66 9.36 -32.07
C GLU A 51 -11.13 8.61 -30.80
N PRO A 52 -11.58 7.35 -30.90
CA PRO A 52 -12.07 6.62 -29.75
C PRO A 52 -10.91 6.38 -28.79
N GLU A 53 -11.05 6.81 -27.53
CA GLU A 53 -10.04 6.53 -26.52
C GLU A 53 -9.84 5.02 -26.38
N TRP A 54 -8.60 4.60 -26.59
CA TRP A 54 -8.11 3.24 -26.39
C TRP A 54 -7.92 2.99 -24.90
N ASN A 55 -8.22 1.78 -24.42
CA ASN A 55 -7.98 1.46 -23.02
C ASN A 55 -6.49 1.17 -22.81
N LYS A 56 -5.76 2.22 -22.41
CA LYS A 56 -4.31 2.23 -22.15
C LYS A 56 -3.86 1.18 -21.12
N GLY A 57 -4.76 0.62 -20.31
CA GLY A 57 -4.43 -0.46 -19.38
C GLY A 57 -4.40 -1.86 -19.99
N LEU A 58 -5.06 -2.12 -21.12
CA LEU A 58 -5.22 -3.48 -21.65
C LEU A 58 -3.98 -3.95 -22.43
N TRP A 59 -3.59 -5.21 -22.21
CA TRP A 59 -2.53 -5.89 -22.95
C TRP A 59 -3.04 -7.16 -23.63
N GLY A 60 -2.81 -7.27 -24.93
CA GLY A 60 -3.14 -8.44 -25.75
C GLY A 60 -1.93 -9.36 -25.90
N LEU A 61 -1.86 -10.44 -25.11
CA LEU A 61 -0.69 -11.31 -25.05
C LEU A 61 -0.96 -12.69 -25.65
N VAL A 62 -0.18 -13.04 -26.68
CA VAL A 62 -0.23 -14.34 -27.36
C VAL A 62 0.91 -15.23 -26.92
N ASP A 63 0.60 -16.45 -26.47
CA ASP A 63 1.53 -17.53 -26.14
C ASP A 63 1.46 -18.62 -27.21
N MET A 64 2.51 -18.72 -28.03
CA MET A 64 2.72 -19.75 -29.05
C MET A 64 3.38 -21.01 -28.48
N GLY A 65 2.76 -21.59 -27.47
CA GLY A 65 3.22 -22.82 -26.83
C GLY A 65 2.99 -24.09 -27.68
N SER A 66 3.87 -25.08 -27.48
CA SER A 66 4.00 -26.32 -28.25
C SER A 66 2.74 -27.19 -28.42
N ASN A 67 1.69 -26.96 -27.64
CA ASN A 67 0.48 -27.79 -27.52
C ASN A 67 -0.82 -26.96 -27.69
N GLY A 68 -0.76 -25.84 -28.39
CA GLY A 68 -1.89 -24.92 -28.59
C GLY A 68 -1.51 -23.48 -28.29
N ILE A 69 -1.81 -22.60 -29.24
CA ILE A 69 -1.56 -21.16 -29.14
C ILE A 69 -2.71 -20.49 -28.36
N ARG A 70 -2.39 -19.54 -27.48
CA ARG A 70 -3.34 -18.88 -26.56
C ARG A 70 -3.29 -17.37 -26.71
N LEU A 71 -4.43 -16.70 -26.56
CA LEU A 71 -4.54 -15.26 -26.30
C LEU A 71 -5.03 -15.05 -24.87
N SER A 72 -4.51 -14.04 -24.19
CA SER A 72 -5.21 -13.34 -23.09
C SER A 72 -5.23 -11.85 -23.39
N ILE A 73 -6.37 -11.21 -23.17
CA ILE A 73 -6.45 -9.77 -22.99
C ILE A 73 -6.59 -9.54 -21.49
N THR A 74 -5.66 -8.78 -20.93
CA THR A 74 -5.50 -8.59 -19.49
C THR A 74 -5.36 -7.12 -19.17
N ASP A 75 -6.09 -6.65 -18.18
CA ASP A 75 -5.98 -5.28 -17.68
C ASP A 75 -4.77 -5.14 -16.75
N GLN A 76 -4.02 -4.06 -16.94
CA GLN A 76 -2.94 -3.63 -16.05
C GLN A 76 -3.22 -2.22 -15.47
N SER A 77 -4.42 -1.67 -15.67
CA SER A 77 -4.87 -0.41 -15.06
C SER A 77 -4.72 -0.42 -13.54
N ALA A 78 -4.34 0.72 -12.99
CA ALA A 78 -4.48 0.95 -11.56
C ALA A 78 -5.97 1.02 -11.19
N PRO A 79 -6.37 0.50 -10.01
CA PRO A 79 -5.49 0.03 -8.94
C PRO A 79 -5.34 -1.50 -8.88
N THR A 80 -5.98 -2.27 -9.78
CA THR A 80 -6.09 -3.73 -9.71
C THR A 80 -4.93 -4.50 -10.38
N THR A 81 -3.96 -3.81 -10.98
CA THR A 81 -2.79 -4.34 -11.72
C THR A 81 -2.16 -5.63 -11.15
N ARG A 82 -1.98 -5.75 -9.83
CA ARG A 82 -1.32 -6.89 -9.15
C ARG A 82 -2.02 -8.24 -9.39
N VAL A 83 -3.33 -8.26 -9.63
CA VAL A 83 -4.10 -9.50 -9.80
C VAL A 83 -4.38 -9.87 -11.26
N LEU A 84 -3.79 -9.13 -12.20
CA LEU A 84 -3.84 -9.36 -13.65
C LEU A 84 -5.27 -9.69 -14.18
N PRO A 85 -6.29 -8.82 -13.98
CA PRO A 85 -7.66 -9.06 -14.42
C PRO A 85 -7.75 -9.45 -15.90
N THR A 86 -8.02 -10.71 -16.19
CA THR A 86 -8.05 -11.23 -17.56
C THR A 86 -9.45 -11.12 -18.14
N VAL A 87 -9.71 -10.01 -18.85
CA VAL A 87 -11.03 -9.68 -19.45
C VAL A 87 -11.41 -10.61 -20.60
N TYR A 88 -10.44 -11.20 -21.31
CA TYR A 88 -10.69 -12.19 -22.36
C TYR A 88 -9.59 -13.24 -22.42
N ALA A 89 -9.96 -14.48 -22.74
CA ALA A 89 -9.00 -15.56 -22.98
C ALA A 89 -9.48 -16.52 -24.06
N TYR A 90 -8.58 -16.88 -24.99
CA TYR A 90 -8.87 -17.81 -26.09
C TYR A 90 -7.74 -18.84 -26.24
N ARG A 91 -8.05 -20.05 -26.69
CA ARG A 91 -7.06 -21.08 -27.04
C ARG A 91 -7.40 -21.77 -28.36
N ASN A 92 -6.48 -21.72 -29.30
CA ASN A 92 -6.50 -22.57 -30.49
C ASN A 92 -5.90 -23.97 -30.16
N LYS A 93 -6.34 -24.99 -30.90
CA LYS A 93 -5.85 -26.37 -30.81
C LYS A 93 -4.57 -26.64 -31.64
N ILE A 94 -4.19 -25.74 -32.57
CA ILE A 94 -2.98 -25.89 -33.42
C ILE A 94 -1.76 -26.27 -32.58
N SER A 95 -1.19 -27.43 -32.87
CA SER A 95 -0.12 -28.05 -32.09
C SER A 95 1.21 -27.88 -32.83
N LEU A 96 1.93 -26.80 -32.51
CA LEU A 96 3.20 -26.46 -33.17
C LEU A 96 4.28 -27.56 -33.01
N TYR A 97 4.15 -28.45 -32.01
CA TYR A 97 5.00 -29.64 -31.90
C TYR A 97 4.61 -30.71 -32.93
N GLU A 98 3.34 -31.11 -32.99
CA GLU A 98 2.86 -32.17 -33.90
C GLU A 98 3.00 -31.76 -35.37
N ALA A 99 2.86 -30.46 -35.69
CA ALA A 99 3.09 -29.90 -37.02
C ALA A 99 4.57 -29.92 -37.51
N GLN A 100 5.49 -30.48 -36.73
CA GLN A 100 6.90 -30.67 -37.09
C GLN A 100 7.30 -32.15 -37.22
N TYR A 101 6.34 -33.09 -37.24
CA TYR A 101 6.64 -34.51 -37.40
C TYR A 101 5.74 -35.16 -38.46
N ASP A 102 6.30 -36.09 -39.24
CA ASP A 102 5.52 -36.94 -40.14
C ASP A 102 4.90 -38.14 -39.40
N GLU A 103 4.12 -38.96 -40.11
CA GLU A 103 3.50 -40.18 -39.56
C GLU A 103 4.51 -41.22 -39.03
N ASN A 104 5.78 -41.13 -39.47
CA ASN A 104 6.87 -41.99 -39.04
C ASN A 104 7.62 -41.45 -37.80
N GLY A 105 7.31 -40.22 -37.36
CA GLY A 105 8.03 -39.52 -36.29
C GLY A 105 9.34 -38.83 -36.73
N THR A 106 9.56 -38.71 -38.05
CA THR A 106 10.66 -37.94 -38.65
C THR A 106 10.38 -36.46 -38.50
N LYS A 107 11.39 -35.65 -38.11
CA LYS A 107 11.19 -34.21 -37.98
C LYS A 107 11.16 -33.51 -39.34
N ILE A 108 10.12 -32.73 -39.59
CA ILE A 108 9.87 -31.99 -40.83
C ILE A 108 9.73 -30.47 -40.58
N PRO A 109 9.88 -29.61 -41.61
CA PRO A 109 9.51 -28.19 -41.53
C PRO A 109 8.01 -27.99 -41.28
N ILE A 110 7.64 -26.87 -40.67
CA ILE A 110 6.23 -26.48 -40.53
C ILE A 110 5.68 -26.18 -41.93
N SER A 111 4.60 -26.88 -42.32
CA SER A 111 4.04 -26.77 -43.67
C SER A 111 3.38 -25.40 -43.91
N ALA A 112 3.35 -24.96 -45.18
CA ALA A 112 2.76 -23.68 -45.56
C ALA A 112 1.33 -23.50 -45.04
N ALA A 113 0.48 -24.52 -45.19
CA ALA A 113 -0.89 -24.51 -44.68
C ALA A 113 -0.98 -24.27 -43.16
N VAL A 114 -0.12 -24.91 -42.35
CA VAL A 114 -0.09 -24.65 -40.90
C VAL A 114 0.41 -23.25 -40.59
N MET A 115 1.35 -22.71 -41.38
CA MET A 115 1.77 -21.32 -41.24
C MET A 115 0.61 -20.35 -41.56
N ASP A 116 -0.18 -20.64 -42.60
CA ASP A 116 -1.34 -19.83 -43.00
C ASP A 116 -2.51 -19.92 -41.99
N ASP A 117 -2.76 -21.11 -41.40
CA ASP A 117 -3.70 -21.29 -40.29
C ASP A 117 -3.30 -20.46 -39.05
N VAL A 118 -2.00 -20.44 -38.72
CA VAL A 118 -1.48 -19.65 -37.60
C VAL A 118 -1.60 -18.15 -37.89
N ILE A 119 -1.24 -17.69 -39.09
CA ILE A 119 -1.37 -16.28 -39.48
C ILE A 119 -2.84 -15.84 -39.46
N SER A 120 -3.75 -16.64 -40.03
CA SER A 120 -5.20 -16.38 -40.01
C SER A 120 -5.75 -16.27 -38.58
N MET A 121 -5.24 -17.10 -37.65
CA MET A 121 -5.58 -17.02 -36.24
C MET A 121 -4.96 -15.79 -35.54
N LEU A 122 -3.72 -15.40 -35.86
CA LEU A 122 -3.08 -14.20 -35.29
C LEU A 122 -3.79 -12.91 -35.75
N LEU A 123 -4.15 -12.81 -37.03
CA LEU A 123 -4.98 -11.73 -37.56
C LEU A 123 -6.33 -11.66 -36.83
N ARG A 124 -6.96 -12.82 -36.56
CA ARG A 124 -8.18 -12.89 -35.75
C ARG A 124 -7.96 -12.46 -34.29
N PHE A 125 -6.78 -12.70 -33.71
CA PHE A 125 -6.44 -12.19 -32.37
C PHE A 125 -6.23 -10.67 -32.38
N GLN A 126 -5.69 -10.09 -33.46
CA GLN A 126 -5.62 -8.63 -33.62
C GLN A 126 -7.02 -8.01 -33.73
N ILE A 127 -7.96 -8.65 -34.43
CA ILE A 127 -9.37 -8.24 -34.46
C ILE A 127 -9.97 -8.27 -33.04
N PHE A 128 -9.79 -9.36 -32.28
CA PHE A 128 -10.24 -9.42 -30.88
C PHE A 128 -9.61 -8.31 -30.02
N CYS A 129 -8.32 -8.01 -30.20
CA CYS A 129 -7.66 -6.92 -29.49
C CYS A 129 -8.27 -5.54 -29.86
N ALA A 130 -8.60 -5.31 -31.12
CA ALA A 130 -9.29 -4.10 -31.56
C ALA A 130 -10.73 -3.99 -31.02
N ASP A 131 -11.50 -5.08 -31.02
CA ASP A 131 -12.86 -5.15 -30.45
C ASP A 131 -12.87 -4.73 -28.96
N PHE A 132 -11.86 -5.17 -28.21
CA PHE A 132 -11.64 -4.82 -26.80
C PHE A 132 -10.91 -3.48 -26.58
N ARG A 133 -10.53 -2.75 -27.64
CA ARG A 133 -9.74 -1.50 -27.60
C ARG A 133 -8.39 -1.61 -26.87
N VAL A 134 -7.69 -2.71 -27.10
CA VAL A 134 -6.28 -2.89 -26.74
C VAL A 134 -5.41 -2.05 -27.68
N PRO A 135 -4.54 -1.15 -27.17
CA PRO A 135 -3.62 -0.37 -28.02
C PRO A 135 -2.75 -1.31 -28.90
N PRO A 136 -2.56 -1.04 -30.20
CA PRO A 136 -1.78 -1.92 -31.09
C PRO A 136 -0.35 -2.22 -30.60
N GLU A 137 0.29 -1.24 -29.95
CA GLU A 137 1.60 -1.34 -29.31
C GLU A 137 1.62 -2.21 -28.04
N GLN A 138 0.45 -2.48 -27.46
CA GLN A 138 0.24 -3.36 -26.31
C GLN A 138 -0.20 -4.78 -26.73
N ILE A 139 -0.03 -5.15 -28.01
CA ILE A 139 -0.20 -6.51 -28.53
C ILE A 139 1.17 -7.18 -28.71
N GLU A 140 1.45 -8.25 -27.95
CA GLU A 140 2.71 -8.99 -28.00
C GLU A 140 2.50 -10.47 -28.36
N ILE A 141 3.35 -11.02 -29.24
CA ILE A 141 3.41 -12.45 -29.54
C ILE A 141 4.70 -13.04 -28.95
N VAL A 142 4.56 -14.00 -28.04
CA VAL A 142 5.65 -14.71 -27.37
C VAL A 142 5.66 -16.17 -27.79
N ALA A 143 6.83 -16.71 -28.16
CA ALA A 143 6.96 -18.06 -28.67
C ALA A 143 8.05 -18.87 -27.94
N THR A 144 7.77 -20.16 -27.73
CA THR A 144 8.58 -21.06 -26.90
C THR A 144 9.31 -22.14 -27.72
N GLU A 145 9.78 -23.21 -27.08
CA GLU A 145 10.63 -24.24 -27.70
C GLU A 145 10.14 -24.77 -29.06
N ALA A 146 8.83 -24.97 -29.26
CA ALA A 146 8.35 -25.51 -30.53
C ALA A 146 8.70 -24.61 -31.72
N THR A 147 8.42 -23.30 -31.63
CA THR A 147 8.79 -22.34 -32.68
C THR A 147 10.31 -22.21 -32.80
N ARG A 148 11.02 -22.20 -31.66
CA ARG A 148 12.49 -22.05 -31.59
C ARG A 148 13.26 -23.21 -32.22
N ALA A 149 12.70 -24.42 -32.15
CA ALA A 149 13.34 -25.64 -32.66
C ALA A 149 12.91 -26.02 -34.09
N ALA A 150 12.01 -25.27 -34.73
CA ALA A 150 11.49 -25.59 -36.06
C ALA A 150 12.59 -25.48 -37.14
N ILE A 151 12.61 -26.43 -38.09
CA ILE A 151 13.63 -26.48 -39.16
C ILE A 151 13.60 -25.19 -40.00
N ASN A 152 12.41 -24.66 -40.27
CA ASN A 152 12.17 -23.39 -40.93
C ASN A 152 11.72 -22.27 -39.97
N SER A 153 12.24 -22.27 -38.73
CA SER A 153 11.88 -21.25 -37.72
C SER A 153 12.02 -19.80 -38.23
N ALA A 154 13.11 -19.48 -38.93
CA ALA A 154 13.35 -18.15 -39.47
C ALA A 154 12.33 -17.74 -40.55
N GLU A 155 11.96 -18.66 -41.45
CA GLU A 155 10.92 -18.45 -42.46
C GLU A 155 9.57 -18.16 -41.79
N PHE A 156 9.20 -19.00 -40.82
CA PHE A 156 7.91 -18.91 -40.11
C PHE A 156 7.77 -17.61 -39.30
N VAL A 157 8.82 -17.20 -38.59
CA VAL A 157 8.85 -15.93 -37.84
C VAL A 157 8.76 -14.73 -38.77
N GLU A 158 9.50 -14.72 -39.89
CA GLU A 158 9.48 -13.61 -40.85
C GLU A 158 8.15 -13.53 -41.61
N LYS A 159 7.55 -14.68 -41.97
CA LYS A 159 6.20 -14.73 -42.56
C LYS A 159 5.15 -14.16 -41.60
N ILE A 160 5.18 -14.53 -40.32
CA ILE A 160 4.30 -13.93 -39.30
C ILE A 160 4.53 -12.41 -39.20
N ARG A 161 5.78 -11.95 -39.14
CA ARG A 161 6.10 -10.51 -39.06
C ARG A 161 5.56 -9.75 -40.28
N LYS A 162 5.70 -10.31 -41.48
CA LYS A 162 5.26 -9.72 -42.74
C LYS A 162 3.73 -9.62 -42.84
N GLU A 163 3.00 -10.68 -42.51
CA GLU A 163 1.53 -10.71 -42.69
C GLU A 163 0.74 -10.09 -41.52
N THR A 164 1.29 -10.08 -40.29
CA THR A 164 0.58 -9.53 -39.10
C THR A 164 1.08 -8.15 -38.68
N GLY A 165 2.26 -7.73 -39.13
CA GLY A 165 2.95 -6.52 -38.69
C GLY A 165 3.60 -6.62 -37.29
N ILE A 166 3.25 -7.62 -36.47
CA ILE A 166 3.73 -7.75 -35.09
C ILE A 166 5.08 -8.47 -35.04
N LYS A 167 6.03 -7.93 -34.26
CA LYS A 167 7.31 -8.58 -33.97
C LYS A 167 7.13 -9.66 -32.90
N MET A 168 7.38 -10.91 -33.27
CA MET A 168 7.40 -12.03 -32.32
C MET A 168 8.65 -11.98 -31.41
N ARG A 169 8.46 -12.18 -30.10
CA ARG A 169 9.55 -12.46 -29.15
C ARG A 169 9.71 -13.97 -28.96
N LEU A 170 10.72 -14.54 -29.61
CA LEU A 170 11.17 -15.90 -29.38
C LEU A 170 11.95 -15.96 -28.05
N LEU A 171 11.51 -16.77 -27.08
CA LEU A 171 12.19 -16.89 -25.78
C LEU A 171 13.45 -17.77 -25.89
N SER A 172 14.53 -17.40 -25.21
CA SER A 172 15.62 -18.33 -24.90
C SER A 172 15.17 -19.38 -23.86
N LYS A 173 16.01 -20.39 -23.58
CA LYS A 173 15.71 -21.37 -22.52
C LYS A 173 15.74 -20.74 -21.13
N GLU A 174 16.70 -19.84 -20.88
CA GLU A 174 16.77 -19.09 -19.63
C GLU A 174 15.59 -18.11 -19.47
N ASP A 175 15.17 -17.42 -20.53
CA ASP A 175 14.00 -16.52 -20.48
C ASP A 175 12.70 -17.29 -20.26
N GLU A 176 12.52 -18.43 -20.95
CA GLU A 176 11.36 -19.31 -20.78
C GLU A 176 11.24 -19.81 -19.33
N GLY A 177 12.38 -20.17 -18.70
CA GLY A 177 12.47 -20.50 -17.28
C GLY A 177 12.18 -19.33 -16.34
N ARG A 178 12.79 -18.15 -16.57
CA ARG A 178 12.59 -16.94 -15.74
C ARG A 178 11.16 -16.42 -15.80
N ILE A 179 10.55 -16.43 -16.98
CA ILE A 179 9.15 -16.07 -17.19
C ILE A 179 8.21 -17.10 -16.56
N GLY A 180 8.49 -18.41 -16.68
CA GLY A 180 7.75 -19.44 -15.96
C GLY A 180 7.80 -19.28 -14.44
N ALA A 181 8.96 -18.87 -13.91
CA ALA A 181 9.15 -18.54 -12.50
C ALA A 181 8.26 -17.34 -12.07
N TYR A 182 8.20 -16.25 -12.84
CA TYR A 182 7.27 -15.15 -12.56
C TYR A 182 5.78 -15.56 -12.66
N GLY A 183 5.44 -16.53 -13.52
CA GLY A 183 4.10 -17.13 -13.57
C GLY A 183 3.73 -17.84 -12.26
N VAL A 184 4.68 -18.59 -11.68
CA VAL A 184 4.51 -19.20 -10.34
C VAL A 184 4.43 -18.13 -9.25
N ALA A 185 5.32 -17.13 -9.25
CA ALA A 185 5.32 -16.03 -8.28
C ALA A 185 4.02 -15.22 -8.27
N SER A 186 3.37 -15.04 -9.43
CA SER A 186 2.07 -14.35 -9.54
C SER A 186 0.87 -15.14 -8.98
N SER A 187 1.01 -16.47 -8.80
CA SER A 187 -0.08 -17.38 -8.47
C SER A 187 -0.50 -17.33 -6.99
N PHE A 188 0.37 -16.81 -6.10
CA PHE A 188 0.16 -16.67 -4.67
C PHE A 188 0.51 -15.24 -4.16
N SER A 189 0.18 -14.92 -2.90
CA SER A 189 0.61 -13.70 -2.21
C SER A 189 2.12 -13.75 -1.88
N SER A 190 2.61 -14.93 -1.50
CA SER A 190 4.04 -15.25 -1.43
C SER A 190 4.32 -16.70 -1.83
N VAL A 191 5.53 -16.95 -2.34
CA VAL A 191 6.04 -18.29 -2.69
C VAL A 191 7.32 -18.55 -1.91
N ARG A 192 7.40 -19.66 -1.16
CA ARG A 192 8.61 -20.05 -0.44
C ARG A 192 8.73 -21.57 -0.38
N GLY A 193 9.52 -22.14 -1.29
CA GLY A 193 9.66 -23.60 -1.39
C GLY A 193 10.37 -24.08 -2.65
N LEU A 194 10.14 -25.34 -3.01
CA LEU A 194 10.61 -25.93 -4.27
C LEU A 194 9.56 -25.71 -5.36
N VAL A 195 9.99 -25.34 -6.56
CA VAL A 195 9.12 -25.11 -7.73
C VAL A 195 9.37 -26.20 -8.77
N MET A 196 8.30 -26.76 -9.32
CA MET A 196 8.37 -27.72 -10.41
C MET A 196 7.38 -27.41 -11.53
N ASP A 197 7.85 -27.48 -12.77
CA ASP A 197 7.01 -27.49 -13.98
C ASP A 197 7.06 -28.91 -14.58
N MET A 198 5.90 -29.45 -14.99
CA MET A 198 5.84 -30.66 -15.80
C MET A 198 5.10 -30.40 -17.11
N GLY A 199 5.89 -30.35 -18.19
CA GLY A 199 5.43 -30.32 -19.57
C GLY A 199 5.11 -31.71 -20.11
N GLY A 200 5.04 -31.81 -21.44
CA GLY A 200 4.85 -33.08 -22.15
C GLY A 200 6.15 -33.90 -22.30
N GLY A 201 7.25 -33.21 -22.62
CA GLY A 201 8.58 -33.84 -22.84
C GLY A 201 9.49 -33.81 -21.62
N SER A 202 9.53 -32.68 -20.90
CA SER A 202 10.41 -32.48 -19.73
C SER A 202 9.62 -32.18 -18.45
N THR A 203 10.35 -32.32 -17.34
CA THR A 203 9.99 -31.79 -16.02
C THR A 203 11.19 -31.01 -15.49
N GLN A 204 10.95 -29.91 -14.79
CA GLN A 204 11.98 -29.02 -14.24
C GLN A 204 11.88 -28.91 -12.72
N ILE A 205 12.99 -28.67 -12.02
CA ILE A 205 13.03 -28.36 -10.59
C ILE A 205 13.96 -27.16 -10.28
N THR A 206 13.51 -26.30 -9.38
CA THR A 206 14.30 -25.21 -8.76
C THR A 206 13.74 -24.94 -7.34
N TRP A 207 14.33 -24.00 -6.61
CA TRP A 207 13.68 -23.34 -5.48
C TRP A 207 13.25 -21.90 -5.86
N MET A 208 12.34 -21.33 -5.07
CA MET A 208 11.91 -19.93 -5.18
C MET A 208 11.62 -19.31 -3.81
N ILE A 209 11.97 -18.03 -3.69
CA ILE A 209 11.48 -17.13 -2.65
C ILE A 209 10.92 -15.88 -3.35
N ALA A 210 9.61 -15.70 -3.34
CA ALA A 210 8.93 -14.50 -3.80
C ALA A 210 8.10 -13.91 -2.65
N LYS A 211 8.51 -12.75 -2.14
CA LYS A 211 7.85 -11.99 -1.07
C LYS A 211 8.27 -10.52 -1.20
N GLY A 212 7.39 -9.58 -0.84
CA GLY A 212 7.72 -8.15 -0.83
C GLY A 212 8.11 -7.58 -2.20
N GLY A 213 7.59 -8.15 -3.29
CA GLY A 213 7.86 -7.70 -4.65
C GLY A 213 9.12 -8.27 -5.30
N GLU A 214 10.05 -8.82 -4.51
CA GLU A 214 11.19 -9.59 -5.02
C GLU A 214 10.79 -10.98 -5.52
N THR A 215 11.64 -11.58 -6.35
CA THR A 215 11.52 -12.98 -6.78
C THR A 215 12.92 -13.56 -6.99
N GLN A 216 13.36 -14.37 -6.02
CA GLN A 216 14.65 -15.03 -5.99
C GLN A 216 14.49 -16.50 -6.41
N ILE A 217 15.42 -17.01 -7.20
CA ILE A 217 15.46 -18.40 -7.71
C ILE A 217 16.90 -18.93 -7.69
N SER A 218 17.09 -20.23 -7.92
CA SER A 218 18.43 -20.84 -7.95
C SER A 218 19.37 -20.12 -8.94
N PRO A 219 20.59 -19.73 -8.51
CA PRO A 219 21.58 -19.08 -9.39
C PRO A 219 22.13 -20.03 -10.46
N VAL A 220 21.92 -21.34 -10.33
CA VAL A 220 22.40 -22.37 -11.25
C VAL A 220 21.38 -22.71 -12.35
N SER A 221 20.29 -21.93 -12.44
CA SER A 221 19.08 -22.22 -13.22
C SER A 221 18.34 -23.50 -12.81
N ALA A 222 17.13 -23.70 -13.35
CA ALA A 222 16.32 -24.88 -13.06
C ALA A 222 16.91 -26.13 -13.72
N VAL A 223 17.04 -27.23 -12.96
CA VAL A 223 17.50 -28.51 -13.48
C VAL A 223 16.34 -29.18 -14.23
N SER A 224 16.58 -29.57 -15.48
CA SER A 224 15.58 -30.16 -16.39
C SER A 224 15.86 -31.62 -16.66
N PHE A 225 14.83 -32.46 -16.58
CA PHE A 225 14.87 -33.90 -16.83
C PHE A 225 13.97 -34.29 -18.01
N PRO A 226 14.24 -35.39 -18.73
CA PRO A 226 13.40 -35.92 -19.81
C PRO A 226 12.14 -36.68 -19.29
N TYR A 227 11.57 -36.22 -18.17
CA TYR A 227 10.50 -36.88 -17.43
C TYR A 227 9.18 -36.09 -17.45
N GLY A 228 8.88 -35.45 -18.58
CA GLY A 228 7.55 -34.86 -18.81
C GLY A 228 6.49 -35.94 -19.02
N ALA A 229 5.22 -35.59 -18.80
CA ALA A 229 4.14 -36.57 -18.65
C ALA A 229 3.99 -37.55 -19.84
N ALA A 230 4.16 -37.08 -21.09
CA ALA A 230 4.05 -37.93 -22.28
C ALA A 230 5.32 -38.73 -22.56
N ALA A 231 6.51 -38.15 -22.32
CA ALA A 231 7.78 -38.87 -22.41
C ALA A 231 7.84 -40.03 -21.40
N LEU A 232 7.39 -39.77 -20.16
CA LEU A 232 7.39 -40.74 -19.08
C LEU A 232 6.35 -41.86 -19.29
N THR A 233 5.16 -41.57 -19.84
CA THR A 233 4.21 -42.62 -20.27
C THR A 233 4.88 -43.58 -21.27
N ARG A 234 5.44 -43.07 -22.37
CA ARG A 234 6.12 -43.90 -23.39
C ARG A 234 7.26 -44.72 -22.78
N ARG A 235 8.07 -44.10 -21.90
CA ARG A 235 9.18 -44.81 -21.24
C ARG A 235 8.72 -45.95 -20.33
N LEU A 236 7.61 -45.77 -19.62
CA LEU A 236 7.00 -46.82 -18.77
C LEU A 236 6.31 -47.93 -19.58
N GLU A 237 5.99 -47.69 -20.85
CA GLU A 237 5.51 -48.70 -21.81
C GLU A 237 6.68 -49.47 -22.43
N GLU A 238 7.73 -48.77 -22.90
CA GLU A 238 9.00 -49.36 -23.36
C GLU A 238 9.60 -50.33 -22.34
N LEU A 239 9.60 -49.97 -21.06
CA LEU A 239 10.16 -50.79 -19.99
C LEU A 239 9.41 -52.13 -19.80
N LYS A 240 8.15 -52.23 -20.25
CA LYS A 240 7.32 -53.45 -20.24
C LYS A 240 7.37 -54.23 -21.56
N LYS A 241 7.58 -53.55 -22.69
CA LYS A 241 7.46 -54.11 -24.04
C LYS A 241 8.42 -55.30 -24.23
N GLY A 242 7.87 -56.47 -24.55
CA GLY A 242 8.66 -57.68 -24.85
C GLY A 242 9.28 -58.40 -23.64
N LYS A 243 8.87 -58.07 -22.40
CA LYS A 243 9.42 -58.67 -21.16
C LYS A 243 8.35 -59.43 -20.37
N SER A 244 8.78 -60.40 -19.55
CA SER A 244 7.88 -61.02 -18.55
C SER A 244 7.48 -60.03 -17.46
N LYS A 245 6.44 -60.37 -16.67
CA LYS A 245 5.99 -59.53 -15.53
C LYS A 245 7.12 -59.23 -14.53
N HIS A 246 8.01 -60.19 -14.28
CA HIS A 246 9.12 -60.02 -13.33
C HIS A 246 10.22 -59.11 -13.89
N GLU A 247 10.64 -59.31 -15.14
CA GLU A 247 11.65 -58.46 -15.80
C GLU A 247 11.14 -57.02 -16.03
N ALA A 248 9.86 -56.86 -16.38
CA ALA A 248 9.22 -55.56 -16.49
C ALA A 248 9.15 -54.81 -15.15
N HIS A 249 8.90 -55.54 -14.04
CA HIS A 249 8.97 -54.99 -12.70
C HIS A 249 10.42 -54.59 -12.34
N LYS A 250 11.40 -55.48 -12.52
CA LYS A 250 12.81 -55.21 -12.23
C LYS A 250 13.31 -53.98 -13.00
N ALA A 251 13.04 -53.89 -14.30
CA ALA A 251 13.43 -52.76 -15.13
C ALA A 251 12.71 -51.45 -14.76
N ARG A 252 11.49 -51.51 -14.22
CA ARG A 252 10.79 -50.35 -13.67
C ARG A 252 11.44 -49.85 -12.39
N GLU A 253 11.85 -50.73 -11.49
CA GLU A 253 12.48 -50.35 -10.22
C GLU A 253 13.94 -49.91 -10.41
N GLU A 254 14.68 -50.48 -11.36
CA GLU A 254 15.99 -49.98 -11.81
C GLU A 254 15.87 -48.54 -12.35
N PHE A 255 14.85 -48.27 -13.18
CA PHE A 255 14.54 -46.92 -13.65
C PHE A 255 14.07 -46.01 -12.50
N ARG A 256 13.28 -46.51 -11.55
CA ARG A 256 12.84 -45.76 -10.35
C ARG A 256 14.03 -45.29 -9.51
N ALA A 257 15.00 -46.18 -9.28
CA ALA A 257 16.25 -45.85 -8.61
C ALA A 257 17.06 -44.80 -9.38
N GLN A 258 17.19 -44.95 -10.71
CA GLN A 258 17.87 -43.96 -11.56
C GLN A 258 17.24 -42.56 -11.46
N VAL A 259 15.90 -42.47 -11.55
CA VAL A 259 15.17 -41.19 -11.44
C VAL A 259 15.33 -40.59 -10.04
N LYS A 260 15.26 -41.42 -8.98
CA LYS A 260 15.47 -40.99 -7.58
C LYS A 260 16.86 -40.36 -7.38
N THR A 261 17.92 -41.02 -7.83
CA THR A 261 19.29 -40.50 -7.74
C THR A 261 19.43 -39.17 -8.49
N GLN A 262 18.85 -39.03 -9.69
CA GLN A 262 18.89 -37.78 -10.45
C GLN A 262 18.19 -36.62 -9.73
N PHE A 263 17.07 -36.85 -9.03
CA PHE A 263 16.43 -35.81 -8.22
C PHE A 263 17.24 -35.44 -6.97
N GLN A 264 17.91 -36.41 -6.33
CA GLN A 264 18.81 -36.16 -5.20
C GLN A 264 20.06 -35.36 -5.62
N GLU A 265 20.65 -35.70 -6.77
CA GLU A 265 21.70 -34.89 -7.40
C GLU A 265 21.21 -33.48 -7.76
N ALA A 266 20.02 -33.34 -8.33
CA ALA A 266 19.46 -32.05 -8.72
C ALA A 266 19.18 -31.13 -7.53
N TYR A 267 18.60 -31.67 -6.44
CA TYR A 267 18.43 -30.96 -5.17
C TYR A 267 19.77 -30.40 -4.66
N SER A 268 20.83 -31.21 -4.77
CA SER A 268 22.19 -30.82 -4.40
C SER A 268 22.77 -29.74 -5.31
N LYS A 269 22.46 -29.79 -6.62
CA LYS A 269 22.93 -28.84 -7.65
C LYS A 269 22.21 -27.48 -7.62
N ILE A 270 20.92 -27.42 -7.27
CA ILE A 270 20.15 -26.15 -7.23
C ILE A 270 20.49 -25.26 -6.02
N GLN A 271 21.33 -25.71 -5.08
CA GLN A 271 21.77 -24.92 -3.92
C GLN A 271 20.60 -24.36 -3.10
N VAL A 272 19.77 -25.25 -2.53
CA VAL A 272 18.60 -24.85 -1.72
C VAL A 272 19.04 -24.02 -0.49
N PRO A 273 18.51 -22.81 -0.27
CA PRO A 273 18.91 -21.95 0.84
C PRO A 273 18.65 -22.55 2.21
N LYS A 274 19.52 -22.25 3.18
CA LYS A 274 19.52 -22.85 4.52
C LYS A 274 18.22 -22.58 5.29
N GLU A 275 17.58 -21.45 5.03
CA GLU A 275 16.30 -21.04 5.60
C GLU A 275 15.10 -21.77 4.98
N LEU A 276 15.22 -22.35 3.77
CA LEU A 276 14.20 -23.28 3.25
C LEU A 276 14.39 -24.67 3.89
N VAL A 277 15.64 -25.13 4.01
CA VAL A 277 15.97 -26.40 4.69
C VAL A 277 15.52 -26.37 6.16
N LYS A 278 15.77 -25.27 6.88
CA LYS A 278 15.29 -25.08 8.27
C LYS A 278 13.76 -25.08 8.38
N ASP A 279 13.05 -24.46 7.44
CA ASP A 279 11.58 -24.46 7.44
C ASP A 279 11.03 -25.88 7.22
N ALA A 280 11.60 -26.62 6.27
CA ALA A 280 11.24 -28.00 6.00
C ALA A 280 11.55 -28.93 7.20
N MET A 281 12.70 -28.77 7.86
CA MET A 281 13.04 -29.50 9.08
C MET A 281 12.08 -29.19 10.24
N LYS A 282 11.69 -27.92 10.42
CA LYS A 282 10.75 -27.52 11.49
C LYS A 282 9.33 -28.02 11.23
N ASN A 283 8.88 -27.96 9.98
CA ASN A 283 7.47 -28.11 9.62
C ASN A 283 7.15 -29.45 8.89
N GLY A 284 8.05 -30.44 8.95
CA GLY A 284 7.79 -31.80 8.46
C GLY A 284 7.90 -32.03 6.95
N GLY A 285 8.48 -31.09 6.20
CA GLY A 285 8.74 -31.24 4.76
C GLY A 285 8.74 -29.93 3.98
N PHE A 286 9.18 -29.99 2.72
CA PHE A 286 9.15 -28.84 1.82
C PHE A 286 7.73 -28.56 1.31
N ARG A 287 7.40 -27.27 1.14
CA ARG A 287 6.28 -26.82 0.31
C ARG A 287 6.68 -26.98 -1.17
N LEU A 288 5.84 -27.64 -1.97
CA LEU A 288 5.99 -27.70 -3.42
C LEU A 288 5.07 -26.70 -4.11
N TYR A 289 5.55 -26.06 -5.16
CA TYR A 289 4.77 -25.18 -6.04
C TYR A 289 4.79 -25.75 -7.46
N LEU A 290 3.65 -26.25 -7.91
CA LEU A 290 3.53 -27.11 -9.08
C LEU A 290 2.80 -26.39 -10.22
N THR A 291 3.46 -26.25 -11.37
CA THR A 291 2.87 -25.71 -12.61
C THR A 291 2.95 -26.73 -13.75
N GLY A 292 2.52 -26.34 -14.95
CA GLY A 292 2.65 -27.17 -16.14
C GLY A 292 1.39 -27.95 -16.56
N GLY A 293 1.52 -28.65 -17.68
CA GLY A 293 0.43 -29.38 -18.31
C GLY A 293 0.03 -30.64 -17.54
N GLY A 294 1.02 -31.30 -16.93
CA GLY A 294 0.89 -32.55 -16.17
C GLY A 294 0.42 -32.34 -14.74
N PHE A 295 1.13 -31.55 -13.92
CA PHE A 295 0.75 -31.35 -12.52
C PHE A 295 -0.62 -30.69 -12.35
N ARG A 296 -1.04 -29.76 -13.22
CA ARG A 296 -2.43 -29.26 -13.20
C ARG A 296 -3.46 -30.35 -13.52
N GLY A 297 -3.10 -31.41 -14.26
CA GLY A 297 -3.96 -32.58 -14.45
C GLY A 297 -4.12 -33.38 -13.15
N TRP A 298 -3.03 -33.53 -12.38
CA TRP A 298 -3.03 -34.16 -11.05
C TRP A 298 -3.82 -33.36 -10.02
N GLY A 299 -3.62 -32.04 -9.98
CA GLY A 299 -4.36 -31.16 -9.08
C GLY A 299 -5.87 -31.16 -9.33
N TYR A 300 -6.34 -31.24 -10.58
CA TYR A 300 -7.77 -31.43 -10.86
C TYR A 300 -8.30 -32.84 -10.53
N LEU A 301 -7.45 -33.87 -10.42
CA LEU A 301 -7.85 -35.20 -9.92
C LEU A 301 -8.00 -35.19 -8.40
N LEU A 302 -7.06 -34.57 -7.69
CA LEU A 302 -7.14 -34.33 -6.23
C LEU A 302 -8.37 -33.47 -5.90
N LEU A 303 -8.56 -32.34 -6.58
CA LEU A 303 -9.73 -31.48 -6.41
C LEU A 303 -11.05 -32.23 -6.65
N HIS A 304 -11.09 -33.11 -7.66
CA HIS A 304 -12.26 -33.96 -7.92
C HIS A 304 -12.47 -35.02 -6.81
N HIS A 305 -11.39 -35.55 -6.21
CA HIS A 305 -11.50 -36.43 -5.05
C HIS A 305 -12.13 -35.71 -3.86
N GLU A 306 -11.65 -34.51 -3.54
CA GLU A 306 -12.19 -33.72 -2.41
C GLU A 306 -13.61 -33.21 -2.67
N GLN A 307 -13.99 -32.99 -3.94
CA GLN A 307 -15.36 -32.68 -4.33
C GLN A 307 -16.33 -33.86 -4.18
N VAL A 308 -15.89 -35.11 -4.38
CA VAL A 308 -16.78 -36.29 -4.39
C VAL A 308 -16.72 -37.11 -3.09
N ALA A 309 -15.54 -37.20 -2.46
CA ALA A 309 -15.27 -38.03 -1.28
C ALA A 309 -14.87 -37.22 -0.05
N GLY A 310 -14.12 -36.12 -0.21
CA GLY A 310 -13.75 -35.18 0.88
C GLY A 310 -14.93 -34.39 1.49
N GLY A 311 -16.14 -34.61 0.98
CA GLY A 311 -17.37 -33.95 1.44
C GLY A 311 -17.66 -32.60 0.78
N GLY A 312 -17.05 -32.31 -0.37
CA GLY A 312 -17.45 -31.23 -1.27
C GLY A 312 -16.51 -30.02 -1.24
N TYR A 313 -15.29 -30.16 -1.75
CA TYR A 313 -14.36 -29.03 -1.86
C TYR A 313 -14.99 -27.82 -2.62
N PRO A 314 -15.07 -26.62 -2.01
CA PRO A 314 -15.99 -25.58 -2.48
C PRO A 314 -15.53 -24.83 -3.74
N PHE A 315 -14.22 -24.79 -4.01
CA PHE A 315 -13.68 -24.12 -5.21
C PHE A 315 -13.50 -25.09 -6.38
N SER A 316 -13.74 -24.61 -7.60
CA SER A 316 -13.55 -25.38 -8.86
C SER A 316 -12.42 -24.86 -9.76
N ILE A 317 -11.58 -23.97 -9.24
CA ILE A 317 -10.37 -23.47 -9.92
C ILE A 317 -9.11 -24.17 -9.39
N ILE A 318 -8.03 -24.10 -10.16
CA ILE A 318 -6.74 -24.69 -9.76
C ILE A 318 -5.78 -23.67 -9.12
N ASN A 319 -6.00 -22.36 -9.32
CA ASN A 319 -5.14 -21.35 -8.70
C ASN A 319 -5.43 -21.23 -7.21
N GLY A 320 -4.42 -21.43 -6.36
CA GLY A 320 -4.60 -21.35 -4.92
C GLY A 320 -5.10 -22.66 -4.28
N PHE A 321 -5.22 -23.74 -5.07
CA PHE A 321 -5.45 -25.07 -4.53
C PHE A 321 -4.17 -25.61 -3.89
N THR A 322 -4.31 -26.14 -2.68
CA THR A 322 -3.24 -26.80 -1.93
C THR A 322 -3.74 -28.18 -1.50
N ALA A 323 -2.98 -29.23 -1.82
CA ALA A 323 -3.19 -30.56 -1.27
C ALA A 323 -2.18 -30.82 -0.15
N GLN A 324 -2.61 -31.48 0.93
CA GLN A 324 -1.72 -31.93 2.00
C GLN A 324 -0.87 -33.11 1.55
N LYS A 325 0.19 -33.43 2.31
CA LYS A 325 1.11 -34.52 2.00
C LYS A 325 0.39 -35.83 1.63
N ASP A 326 -0.46 -36.34 2.52
CA ASP A 326 -1.00 -37.69 2.40
C ASP A 326 -1.99 -37.78 1.22
N GLU A 327 -2.75 -36.72 0.95
CA GLU A 327 -3.58 -36.55 -0.24
C GLU A 327 -2.74 -36.57 -1.53
N PHE A 328 -1.64 -35.79 -1.55
CA PHE A 328 -0.77 -35.65 -2.72
C PHE A 328 0.02 -36.92 -3.02
N GLU A 329 0.46 -37.64 -1.98
CA GLU A 329 1.25 -38.86 -2.07
C GLU A 329 0.42 -40.15 -2.28
N ASP A 330 -0.91 -40.15 -2.07
CA ASP A 330 -1.78 -41.28 -2.44
C ASP A 330 -1.97 -41.40 -3.97
N THR A 331 -0.92 -41.91 -4.60
CA THR A 331 -0.94 -42.10 -6.05
C THR A 331 -1.79 -43.29 -6.49
N GLU A 332 -2.16 -44.23 -5.60
CA GLU A 332 -3.04 -45.34 -5.94
C GLU A 332 -4.49 -44.88 -6.09
N LYS A 333 -4.98 -44.06 -5.15
CA LYS A 333 -6.32 -43.45 -5.22
C LYS A 333 -6.51 -42.59 -6.47
N MET A 334 -5.51 -41.79 -6.83
CA MET A 334 -5.58 -40.99 -8.07
C MET A 334 -5.61 -41.86 -9.34
N LYS A 335 -4.98 -43.05 -9.35
CA LYS A 335 -5.08 -44.01 -10.47
C LYS A 335 -6.42 -44.74 -10.51
N GLU A 336 -7.02 -45.05 -9.37
CA GLU A 336 -8.39 -45.59 -9.27
C GLU A 336 -9.41 -44.59 -9.83
N ILE A 337 -9.38 -43.33 -9.36
CA ILE A 337 -10.26 -42.25 -9.84
C ILE A 337 -10.09 -42.02 -11.34
N ALA A 338 -8.85 -41.99 -11.84
CA ALA A 338 -8.57 -41.83 -13.27
C ALA A 338 -9.03 -43.01 -14.14
N ARG A 339 -9.28 -44.18 -13.56
CA ARG A 339 -9.86 -45.36 -14.23
C ARG A 339 -11.39 -45.36 -14.20
N GLU A 340 -11.99 -44.91 -13.10
CA GLU A 340 -13.40 -45.17 -12.79
C GLU A 340 -14.33 -43.96 -12.95
N ALA A 341 -13.84 -42.74 -12.72
CA ALA A 341 -14.65 -41.55 -12.94
C ALA A 341 -14.88 -41.38 -14.45
N LYS A 342 -16.16 -41.38 -14.87
CA LYS A 342 -16.58 -41.29 -16.28
C LYS A 342 -16.08 -40.01 -16.96
N GLU A 343 -16.23 -38.87 -16.29
CA GLU A 343 -15.68 -37.58 -16.68
C GLU A 343 -15.12 -36.88 -15.43
N ILE A 344 -14.09 -36.06 -15.62
CA ILE A 344 -13.37 -35.37 -14.54
C ILE A 344 -13.16 -33.93 -14.98
N PHE A 345 -13.57 -32.96 -14.16
CA PHE A 345 -13.58 -31.55 -14.55
C PHE A 345 -12.18 -31.07 -14.98
N ARG A 346 -12.09 -30.42 -16.15
CA ARG A 346 -10.84 -29.91 -16.77
C ARG A 346 -9.74 -30.96 -17.07
N VAL A 347 -10.00 -32.27 -16.89
CA VAL A 347 -9.07 -33.36 -17.21
C VAL A 347 -9.56 -34.12 -18.46
N SER A 348 -8.93 -33.85 -19.60
CA SER A 348 -9.18 -34.59 -20.84
C SER A 348 -8.61 -36.02 -20.79
N ASP A 349 -9.10 -36.91 -21.63
CA ASP A 349 -8.68 -38.33 -21.66
C ASP A 349 -7.18 -38.49 -21.92
N ARG A 350 -6.58 -37.61 -22.71
CA ARG A 350 -5.12 -37.54 -22.93
C ARG A 350 -4.34 -37.27 -21.63
N ARG A 351 -4.89 -36.49 -20.69
CA ARG A 351 -4.33 -36.31 -19.34
C ARG A 351 -4.65 -37.50 -18.45
N ARG A 352 -5.86 -38.05 -18.54
CA ARG A 352 -6.30 -39.23 -17.78
C ARG A 352 -5.37 -40.44 -18.02
N GLY A 353 -4.99 -40.68 -19.28
CA GLY A 353 -3.99 -41.69 -19.66
C GLY A 353 -2.54 -41.39 -19.21
N GLN A 354 -2.23 -40.16 -18.79
CA GLN A 354 -0.91 -39.77 -18.26
C GLN A 354 -0.80 -39.96 -16.74
N VAL A 355 -1.91 -40.21 -16.03
CA VAL A 355 -1.95 -40.37 -14.57
C VAL A 355 -0.99 -41.45 -14.04
N PRO A 356 -0.80 -42.63 -14.67
CA PRO A 356 0.18 -43.61 -14.21
C PRO A 356 1.64 -43.13 -14.28
N ALA A 357 1.95 -42.21 -15.21
CA ALA A 357 3.28 -41.59 -15.31
C ALA A 357 3.47 -40.50 -14.25
N VAL A 358 2.43 -39.69 -13.99
CA VAL A 358 2.48 -38.70 -12.89
C VAL A 358 2.55 -39.38 -11.52
N SER A 359 1.78 -40.45 -11.29
CA SER A 359 1.87 -41.31 -10.11
C SER A 359 3.29 -41.86 -9.89
N PHE A 360 3.93 -42.36 -10.95
CA PHE A 360 5.32 -42.82 -10.86
C PHE A 360 6.25 -41.66 -10.45
N LEU A 361 6.12 -40.47 -11.05
CA LEU A 361 6.96 -39.32 -10.70
C LEU A 361 6.74 -38.84 -9.26
N VAL A 362 5.49 -38.67 -8.83
CA VAL A 362 5.13 -38.26 -7.46
C VAL A 362 5.66 -39.27 -6.43
N SER A 363 5.48 -40.57 -6.67
CA SER A 363 6.02 -41.61 -5.79
C SER A 363 7.55 -41.66 -5.74
N VAL A 364 8.26 -41.07 -6.71
CA VAL A 364 9.73 -40.90 -6.63
C VAL A 364 10.07 -39.62 -5.87
N LEU A 365 9.36 -38.51 -6.10
CA LEU A 365 9.61 -37.23 -5.42
C LEU A 365 9.46 -37.33 -3.90
N ALA A 366 8.43 -38.03 -3.41
CA ALA A 366 8.21 -38.32 -1.99
C ALA A 366 9.42 -39.01 -1.31
N GLU A 367 10.17 -39.84 -2.06
CA GLU A 367 11.38 -40.51 -1.58
C GLU A 367 12.69 -39.78 -1.91
N ALA A 368 12.70 -38.90 -2.91
CA ALA A 368 13.91 -38.27 -3.44
C ALA A 368 14.21 -36.91 -2.80
N ILE A 369 13.18 -36.17 -2.38
CA ILE A 369 13.32 -34.85 -1.76
C ILE A 369 13.74 -35.02 -0.29
N PRO A 370 14.92 -34.51 0.13
CA PRO A 370 15.32 -34.54 1.54
C PRO A 370 14.30 -33.84 2.44
N HIS A 371 14.08 -34.37 3.64
CA HIS A 371 13.02 -33.95 4.57
C HIS A 371 11.58 -34.18 4.09
N GLY A 372 11.37 -34.67 2.86
CA GLY A 372 10.05 -35.01 2.33
C GLY A 372 9.22 -33.80 1.88
N ILE A 373 7.95 -34.06 1.56
CA ILE A 373 6.95 -33.09 1.13
C ILE A 373 6.01 -32.80 2.31
N ARG A 374 5.63 -31.53 2.49
CA ARG A 374 4.59 -31.11 3.45
C ARG A 374 3.23 -30.90 2.78
N GLU A 375 3.25 -30.19 1.66
CA GLU A 375 2.05 -29.72 0.95
C GLU A 375 2.41 -29.39 -0.51
N ALA A 376 1.43 -29.50 -1.40
CA ALA A 376 1.56 -29.23 -2.83
C ALA A 376 0.59 -28.13 -3.28
N HIS A 377 1.15 -26.94 -3.56
CA HIS A 377 0.46 -25.77 -4.08
C HIS A 377 0.37 -25.81 -5.61
N PHE A 378 -0.82 -25.74 -6.18
CA PHE A 378 -1.01 -25.77 -7.62
C PHE A 378 -1.12 -24.36 -8.20
N CYS A 379 -0.27 -24.09 -9.19
CA CYS A 379 -0.11 -22.77 -9.81
C CYS A 379 -0.84 -22.72 -11.16
N GLN A 380 -1.71 -21.72 -11.35
CA GLN A 380 -2.32 -21.49 -12.66
C GLN A 380 -1.38 -20.74 -13.61
N GLY A 381 -0.61 -19.79 -13.09
CA GLY A 381 0.27 -18.95 -13.89
C GLY A 381 1.29 -19.74 -14.70
N GLY A 382 1.52 -19.27 -15.93
CA GLY A 382 2.53 -19.77 -16.86
C GLY A 382 3.15 -18.61 -17.63
N VAL A 383 3.44 -18.83 -18.91
CA VAL A 383 4.19 -17.87 -19.74
C VAL A 383 3.50 -16.49 -19.83
N ARG A 384 2.17 -16.45 -20.01
CA ARG A 384 1.45 -15.18 -20.22
C ARG A 384 1.42 -14.35 -18.95
N GLU A 385 1.01 -14.99 -17.87
CA GLU A 385 0.89 -14.39 -16.54
C GLU A 385 2.27 -13.96 -16.04
N GLY A 386 3.31 -14.76 -16.29
CA GLY A 386 4.70 -14.42 -15.99
C GLY A 386 5.28 -13.26 -16.79
N VAL A 387 4.95 -13.10 -18.08
CA VAL A 387 5.35 -11.92 -18.87
C VAL A 387 4.71 -10.65 -18.33
N LEU A 388 3.41 -10.69 -18.03
CA LEU A 388 2.68 -9.54 -17.50
C LEU A 388 3.13 -9.19 -16.07
N TYR A 389 3.41 -10.20 -15.24
CA TYR A 389 3.92 -10.02 -13.88
C TYR A 389 5.38 -9.51 -13.86
N ASN A 390 6.24 -9.96 -14.78
CA ASN A 390 7.61 -9.46 -14.95
C ASN A 390 7.64 -7.97 -15.34
N ARG A 391 6.59 -7.42 -15.99
CA ARG A 391 6.48 -5.97 -16.27
C ARG A 391 6.16 -5.13 -15.02
N LEU A 392 5.62 -5.72 -13.97
CA LEU A 392 5.14 -4.97 -12.82
C LEU A 392 6.32 -4.48 -11.95
N PRO A 393 6.31 -3.20 -11.53
CA PRO A 393 7.23 -2.67 -10.51
C PRO A 393 7.18 -3.52 -9.23
N ALA A 394 8.29 -3.55 -8.48
CA ALA A 394 8.39 -4.39 -7.28
C ALA A 394 7.32 -4.02 -6.24
N GLU A 395 7.03 -2.72 -6.13
CA GLU A 395 6.02 -2.10 -5.27
C GLU A 395 4.61 -2.60 -5.59
N ILE A 396 4.30 -2.82 -6.87
CA ILE A 396 3.03 -3.39 -7.31
C ILE A 396 3.00 -4.90 -7.03
N ARG A 397 4.09 -5.62 -7.30
CA ARG A 397 4.23 -7.07 -6.99
C ARG A 397 4.16 -7.37 -5.49
N ALA A 398 4.55 -6.42 -4.65
CA ALA A 398 4.53 -6.51 -3.19
C ALA A 398 3.11 -6.43 -2.59
N GLN A 399 2.12 -5.90 -3.33
CA GLN A 399 0.75 -5.74 -2.81
C GLN A 399 0.06 -7.09 -2.63
N ASP A 400 -0.79 -7.18 -1.61
CA ASP A 400 -1.63 -8.35 -1.38
C ASP A 400 -2.75 -8.47 -2.44
N PRO A 401 -2.94 -9.66 -3.04
CA PRO A 401 -3.96 -9.84 -4.08
C PRO A 401 -5.42 -9.71 -3.61
N LEU A 402 -5.78 -10.02 -2.36
CA LEU A 402 -7.15 -9.79 -1.88
C LEU A 402 -7.40 -8.31 -1.56
N GLU A 403 -6.45 -7.62 -0.92
CA GLU A 403 -6.55 -6.17 -0.69
C GLU A 403 -6.70 -5.42 -2.02
N VAL A 404 -5.94 -5.81 -3.04
CA VAL A 404 -6.00 -5.21 -4.38
C VAL A 404 -7.31 -5.54 -5.11
N ALA A 405 -7.73 -6.81 -5.15
CA ALA A 405 -8.92 -7.21 -5.90
C ALA A 405 -10.24 -6.69 -5.31
N THR A 406 -10.22 -6.28 -4.04
CA THR A 406 -11.37 -5.68 -3.35
C THR A 406 -11.39 -4.15 -3.40
N ARG A 407 -10.29 -3.51 -3.84
CA ARG A 407 -10.08 -2.06 -3.70
C ARG A 407 -11.12 -1.23 -4.44
N ASP A 408 -11.60 -1.69 -5.59
CA ASP A 408 -12.65 -1.03 -6.38
C ASP A 408 -14.06 -1.11 -5.75
N MET A 409 -14.24 -1.95 -4.72
CA MET A 409 -15.48 -2.04 -3.93
C MET A 409 -15.47 -1.16 -2.67
N ALA A 410 -14.33 -0.56 -2.33
CA ALA A 410 -14.15 0.20 -1.11
C ALA A 410 -15.00 1.48 -1.05
N LYS A 411 -15.45 1.85 0.14
CA LYS A 411 -16.05 3.17 0.42
C LYS A 411 -15.06 4.08 1.13
N PRO A 412 -15.25 5.41 1.15
CA PRO A 412 -14.38 6.34 1.90
C PRO A 412 -14.19 5.98 3.38
N ILE A 413 -15.16 5.29 4.01
CA ILE A 413 -15.05 4.82 5.41
C ILE A 413 -14.23 3.52 5.58
N SER A 414 -13.88 2.80 4.51
CA SER A 414 -13.21 1.49 4.59
C SER A 414 -11.89 1.51 5.40
N PRO A 415 -11.03 2.55 5.32
CA PRO A 415 -9.86 2.66 6.21
C PRO A 415 -10.25 2.81 7.69
N LYS A 416 -11.28 3.61 8.02
CA LYS A 416 -11.80 3.79 9.39
C LYS A 416 -12.37 2.47 9.93
N LEU A 417 -13.06 1.69 9.10
CA LEU A 417 -13.55 0.34 9.44
C LEU A 417 -12.43 -0.66 9.67
N ALA A 418 -11.41 -0.69 8.79
CA ALA A 418 -10.25 -1.55 8.98
C ALA A 418 -9.54 -1.24 10.30
N ALA A 419 -9.33 0.04 10.63
CA ALA A 419 -8.77 0.47 11.90
C ALA A 419 -9.61 0.02 13.11
N LEU A 420 -10.93 0.16 13.06
CA LEU A 420 -11.84 -0.28 14.13
C LEU A 420 -11.88 -1.80 14.30
N VAL A 421 -11.83 -2.56 13.20
CA VAL A 421 -11.70 -4.03 13.26
C VAL A 421 -10.37 -4.41 13.89
N THR A 422 -9.24 -3.82 13.48
CA THR A 422 -7.93 -4.08 14.09
C THR A 422 -7.90 -3.70 15.58
N GLN A 423 -8.53 -2.59 15.98
CA GLN A 423 -8.70 -2.18 17.39
C GLN A 423 -9.54 -3.18 18.23
N SER A 424 -10.42 -3.95 17.59
CA SER A 424 -11.20 -5.00 18.24
C SER A 424 -10.43 -6.32 18.45
N LEU A 425 -9.20 -6.41 17.96
CA LEU A 425 -8.35 -7.60 18.11
C LEU A 425 -7.37 -7.40 19.28
N PRO A 426 -7.06 -8.47 20.05
CA PRO A 426 -6.14 -8.35 21.17
C PRO A 426 -4.69 -8.30 20.70
N SER A 427 -3.89 -7.45 21.35
CA SER A 427 -2.44 -7.59 21.31
C SER A 427 -2.04 -8.95 21.90
N GLY A 428 -1.17 -9.69 21.20
CA GLY A 428 -0.75 -11.02 21.64
C GLY A 428 -0.01 -10.99 22.99
N THR A 429 -0.43 -11.84 23.92
CA THR A 429 0.18 -12.02 25.25
C THR A 429 0.62 -13.46 25.44
N GLU A 430 1.68 -13.70 26.22
CA GLU A 430 2.29 -15.05 26.41
C GLU A 430 1.33 -16.14 26.97
N ILE A 431 0.17 -15.74 27.49
CA ILE A 431 -0.82 -16.61 28.16
C ILE A 431 -1.83 -17.22 27.16
N HIS A 432 -1.98 -16.64 25.96
CA HIS A 432 -3.04 -17.01 25.02
C HIS A 432 -2.57 -17.17 23.57
N ALA A 433 -3.31 -17.98 22.82
CA ALA A 433 -3.26 -17.94 21.36
C ALA A 433 -3.77 -16.56 20.90
N GLY A 434 -2.89 -15.79 20.27
CA GLY A 434 -3.21 -14.52 19.64
C GLY A 434 -3.97 -14.72 18.32
N VAL A 435 -4.22 -13.62 17.61
CA VAL A 435 -4.83 -13.68 16.28
C VAL A 435 -3.92 -14.45 15.29
N PRO A 436 -4.43 -15.40 14.50
CA PRO A 436 -3.67 -16.13 13.51
C PRO A 436 -2.95 -15.23 12.49
N GLU A 437 -1.74 -15.62 12.07
CA GLU A 437 -0.92 -14.89 11.07
C GLU A 437 -1.62 -14.70 9.71
N SER A 438 -2.66 -15.48 9.41
CA SER A 438 -3.51 -15.40 8.21
C SER A 438 -4.58 -14.30 8.26
N ILE A 439 -4.82 -13.72 9.44
CA ILE A 439 -5.74 -12.61 9.67
C ILE A 439 -4.89 -11.34 9.89
N ASP A 440 -4.20 -10.96 8.82
CA ASP A 440 -3.30 -9.80 8.81
C ASP A 440 -4.03 -8.49 8.45
N VAL A 441 -3.26 -7.40 8.36
CA VAL A 441 -3.78 -6.08 7.98
C VAL A 441 -4.39 -6.05 6.58
N HIS A 442 -3.92 -6.89 5.64
CA HIS A 442 -4.42 -6.95 4.27
C HIS A 442 -5.75 -7.71 4.20
N MET A 443 -5.89 -8.81 4.95
CA MET A 443 -7.16 -9.54 5.11
C MET A 443 -8.24 -8.62 5.73
N ILE A 444 -7.89 -7.88 6.79
CA ILE A 444 -8.81 -6.94 7.45
C ILE A 444 -9.22 -5.80 6.50
N ARG A 445 -8.28 -5.27 5.71
CA ARG A 445 -8.58 -4.27 4.67
C ARG A 445 -9.44 -4.84 3.55
N ALA A 446 -9.21 -6.06 3.07
CA ALA A 446 -10.03 -6.70 2.06
C ALA A 446 -11.49 -6.89 2.52
N PHE A 447 -11.68 -7.28 3.79
CA PHE A 447 -12.99 -7.31 4.45
C PHE A 447 -13.61 -5.91 4.56
N ALA A 448 -12.84 -4.90 4.96
CA ALA A 448 -13.32 -3.51 5.08
C ALA A 448 -13.64 -2.84 3.73
N ASN A 449 -12.99 -3.26 2.65
CA ASN A 449 -13.30 -2.86 1.27
C ASN A 449 -14.64 -3.45 0.82
N MET A 450 -14.80 -4.78 0.93
CA MET A 450 -16.03 -5.50 0.56
C MET A 450 -17.22 -5.23 1.51
N PHE A 451 -17.00 -4.51 2.60
CA PHE A 451 -17.90 -4.35 3.74
C PHE A 451 -19.35 -4.04 3.35
N TYR A 452 -19.58 -3.04 2.47
CA TYR A 452 -20.94 -2.64 2.03
C TYR A 452 -21.38 -3.26 0.70
N PHE A 453 -20.57 -4.11 0.05
CA PHE A 453 -20.81 -4.53 -1.33
C PHE A 453 -22.13 -5.31 -1.53
N HIS A 454 -22.55 -6.09 -0.53
CA HIS A 454 -23.82 -6.84 -0.54
C HIS A 454 -24.95 -6.15 0.24
N ALA A 455 -24.76 -4.91 0.71
CA ALA A 455 -25.73 -4.21 1.56
C ALA A 455 -26.97 -3.67 0.82
N ASN A 456 -26.95 -3.68 -0.51
CA ASN A 456 -28.11 -3.37 -1.37
C ASN A 456 -28.95 -4.61 -1.72
N MET A 457 -28.56 -5.80 -1.24
CA MET A 457 -29.26 -7.06 -1.50
C MET A 457 -30.28 -7.35 -0.40
N ASN A 458 -31.36 -8.07 -0.73
CA ASN A 458 -32.36 -8.50 0.25
C ASN A 458 -31.70 -9.33 1.38
N LYS A 459 -32.23 -9.25 2.60
CA LYS A 459 -31.62 -9.87 3.79
C LYS A 459 -31.42 -11.38 3.61
N GLU A 460 -32.37 -12.04 2.96
CA GLU A 460 -32.42 -13.47 2.70
C GLU A 460 -31.33 -13.98 1.75
N VAL A 461 -30.61 -13.07 1.07
CA VAL A 461 -29.58 -13.43 0.07
C VAL A 461 -28.26 -12.67 0.23
N SER A 462 -28.17 -11.62 1.05
CA SER A 462 -26.91 -10.86 1.24
C SER A 462 -25.83 -11.72 1.90
N SER A 463 -26.18 -12.46 2.96
CA SER A 463 -25.35 -13.48 3.63
C SER A 463 -24.82 -14.54 2.66
N THR A 464 -25.70 -15.17 1.89
CA THR A 464 -25.33 -16.16 0.87
C THR A 464 -24.44 -15.57 -0.22
N SER A 465 -24.74 -14.35 -0.70
CA SER A 465 -23.98 -13.70 -1.77
C SER A 465 -22.57 -13.29 -1.31
N ALA A 466 -22.44 -12.89 -0.04
CA ALA A 466 -21.17 -12.66 0.62
C ALA A 466 -20.34 -13.94 0.73
N LEU A 467 -20.96 -15.06 1.14
CA LEU A 467 -20.30 -16.37 1.24
C LEU A 467 -19.80 -16.89 -0.12
N TYR A 468 -20.55 -16.67 -1.21
CA TYR A 468 -20.12 -17.07 -2.56
C TYR A 468 -19.16 -16.08 -3.25
N SER A 469 -18.91 -14.90 -2.67
CA SER A 469 -18.17 -13.80 -3.30
C SER A 469 -16.79 -14.19 -3.86
N THR A 470 -16.05 -15.07 -3.16
CA THR A 470 -14.71 -15.53 -3.54
C THR A 470 -14.69 -16.87 -4.30
N GLY A 471 -15.81 -17.60 -4.33
CA GLY A 471 -15.92 -18.92 -4.96
C GLY A 471 -16.46 -18.86 -6.39
N THR A 472 -17.61 -18.22 -6.56
CA THR A 472 -18.32 -18.08 -7.84
C THR A 472 -18.80 -16.66 -8.12
N GLY A 473 -18.73 -15.76 -7.12
CA GLY A 473 -19.05 -14.34 -7.24
C GLY A 473 -17.89 -13.48 -7.76
N ILE A 474 -17.96 -12.17 -7.48
CA ILE A 474 -17.12 -11.14 -8.11
C ILE A 474 -15.59 -11.35 -7.92
N LEU A 475 -15.15 -11.96 -6.83
CA LEU A 475 -13.74 -12.21 -6.54
C LEU A 475 -13.26 -13.60 -7.02
N CYS A 476 -14.11 -14.41 -7.69
CA CYS A 476 -13.76 -15.77 -8.09
C CYS A 476 -12.48 -15.84 -8.95
N SER A 477 -12.24 -14.83 -9.80
CA SER A 477 -11.11 -14.79 -10.74
C SER A 477 -9.84 -14.14 -10.19
N THR A 478 -9.79 -13.76 -8.90
CA THR A 478 -8.63 -13.09 -8.29
C THR A 478 -7.36 -13.94 -8.38
N HIS A 479 -6.38 -13.50 -9.17
CA HIS A 479 -5.08 -14.16 -9.26
C HIS A 479 -4.21 -13.81 -8.05
N GLY A 480 -3.52 -14.79 -7.48
CA GLY A 480 -2.65 -14.60 -6.31
C GLY A 480 -3.24 -15.04 -4.97
N SER A 481 -4.54 -15.27 -4.85
CA SER A 481 -5.16 -15.67 -3.56
C SER A 481 -5.26 -17.20 -3.43
N SER A 482 -4.91 -17.74 -2.27
CA SER A 482 -5.12 -19.15 -1.93
C SER A 482 -6.60 -19.44 -1.64
N HIS A 483 -6.99 -20.72 -1.68
CA HIS A 483 -8.34 -21.14 -1.30
C HIS A 483 -8.62 -20.93 0.20
N ALA A 484 -7.60 -20.92 1.06
CA ALA A 484 -7.76 -20.58 2.48
C ALA A 484 -8.09 -19.09 2.65
N ASP A 485 -7.31 -18.18 2.03
CA ASP A 485 -7.53 -16.73 2.09
C ASP A 485 -8.94 -16.37 1.56
N ARG A 486 -9.35 -17.03 0.49
CA ARG A 486 -10.70 -16.90 -0.10
C ARG A 486 -11.81 -17.38 0.84
N ALA A 487 -11.56 -18.43 1.63
CA ALA A 487 -12.50 -18.91 2.64
C ALA A 487 -12.57 -17.95 3.84
N LEU A 488 -11.42 -17.44 4.33
CA LEU A 488 -11.37 -16.45 5.41
C LEU A 488 -12.23 -15.21 5.09
N LEU A 489 -12.00 -14.59 3.93
CA LEU A 489 -12.76 -13.41 3.50
C LEU A 489 -14.26 -13.71 3.33
N ALA A 490 -14.62 -14.86 2.74
CA ALA A 490 -16.01 -15.26 2.57
C ALA A 490 -16.74 -15.47 3.90
N LEU A 491 -16.08 -16.12 4.87
CA LEU A 491 -16.64 -16.38 6.21
C LEU A 491 -16.77 -15.10 7.05
N MET A 492 -15.81 -14.16 6.94
CA MET A 492 -15.95 -12.84 7.58
C MET A 492 -17.13 -12.07 7.01
N LEU A 493 -17.31 -12.08 5.68
CA LEU A 493 -18.42 -11.38 5.02
C LEU A 493 -19.78 -12.03 5.32
N GLU A 494 -19.90 -13.37 5.34
CA GLU A 494 -21.12 -14.09 5.74
C GLU A 494 -21.57 -13.72 7.16
N ALA A 495 -20.68 -13.88 8.15
CA ALA A 495 -20.99 -13.58 9.55
C ALA A 495 -21.32 -12.09 9.79
N ARG A 496 -20.79 -11.20 8.94
CA ARG A 496 -21.14 -9.77 8.92
C ARG A 496 -22.55 -9.49 8.41
N TYR A 497 -23.08 -10.31 7.50
CA TYR A 497 -24.48 -10.24 7.04
C TYR A 497 -25.37 -11.16 7.91
N GLU A 498 -25.18 -11.09 9.23
CA GLU A 498 -25.85 -11.86 10.29
C GLU A 498 -25.56 -13.38 10.33
N GLY A 499 -24.86 -13.96 9.35
CA GLY A 499 -24.57 -15.41 9.28
C GLY A 499 -25.83 -16.28 9.15
N GLU A 500 -26.94 -15.69 8.70
CA GLU A 500 -28.20 -16.39 8.46
C GLU A 500 -28.16 -17.01 7.06
N LEU A 501 -28.27 -18.34 6.97
CA LEU A 501 -28.18 -19.09 5.72
C LEU A 501 -29.41 -20.00 5.57
N ALA A 502 -29.91 -20.12 4.34
CA ALA A 502 -30.89 -21.16 4.02
C ALA A 502 -30.22 -22.56 4.18
N PRO A 503 -30.96 -23.61 4.59
CA PRO A 503 -30.36 -24.90 4.91
C PRO A 503 -29.41 -25.48 3.85
N ARG A 504 -29.74 -25.31 2.57
CA ARG A 504 -28.91 -25.77 1.42
C ARG A 504 -27.55 -25.07 1.28
N GLU A 505 -27.38 -23.88 1.86
CA GLU A 505 -26.13 -23.09 1.78
C GLU A 505 -25.20 -23.40 2.97
N THR A 506 -25.73 -24.04 4.02
CA THR A 506 -24.99 -24.46 5.22
C THR A 506 -23.80 -25.35 4.84
N ASP A 507 -24.04 -26.34 3.97
CA ASP A 507 -23.01 -27.27 3.51
C ASP A 507 -21.83 -26.52 2.88
N TYR A 508 -22.08 -25.47 2.08
CA TYR A 508 -21.02 -24.69 1.43
C TYR A 508 -20.20 -23.86 2.42
N ARG A 509 -20.81 -23.31 3.47
CA ARG A 509 -20.05 -22.67 4.57
C ARG A 509 -19.20 -23.69 5.31
N ASP A 510 -19.79 -24.83 5.66
CA ASP A 510 -19.13 -25.87 6.44
C ASP A 510 -18.04 -26.59 5.60
N GLN A 511 -18.09 -26.48 4.27
CA GLN A 511 -17.01 -26.83 3.33
C GLN A 511 -15.89 -25.78 3.30
N LEU A 512 -16.21 -24.48 3.32
CA LEU A 512 -15.20 -23.40 3.45
C LEU A 512 -14.46 -23.47 4.79
N ILE A 513 -15.15 -23.81 5.89
CA ILE A 513 -14.55 -23.99 7.23
C ILE A 513 -13.48 -25.10 7.24
N ARG A 514 -13.56 -26.11 6.36
CA ARG A 514 -12.54 -27.18 6.26
C ARG A 514 -11.21 -26.72 5.65
N LEU A 515 -11.19 -25.55 5.01
CA LEU A 515 -10.00 -25.02 4.33
C LEU A 515 -9.13 -24.14 5.24
N VAL A 516 -9.55 -23.97 6.49
CA VAL A 516 -8.92 -23.16 7.54
C VAL A 516 -8.96 -23.93 8.86
N SER A 517 -8.22 -23.50 9.87
CA SER A 517 -8.34 -24.08 11.21
C SER A 517 -9.65 -23.68 11.90
N ASN A 518 -10.06 -24.47 12.90
CA ASN A 518 -11.21 -24.16 13.75
C ASN A 518 -11.04 -22.82 14.52
N GLU A 519 -9.79 -22.40 14.74
CA GLU A 519 -9.43 -21.14 15.36
C GLU A 519 -9.66 -19.96 14.40
N GLU A 520 -9.09 -20.04 13.19
CA GLU A 520 -9.32 -19.05 12.14
C GLU A 520 -10.81 -18.90 11.81
N ALA A 521 -11.54 -20.00 11.64
CA ALA A 521 -12.98 -19.99 11.38
C ALA A 521 -13.83 -19.41 12.53
N TRP A 522 -13.33 -19.43 13.77
CA TRP A 522 -13.97 -18.71 14.88
C TRP A 522 -13.62 -17.22 14.84
N TRP A 523 -12.37 -16.87 14.54
CA TRP A 523 -11.97 -15.47 14.36
C TRP A 523 -12.68 -14.80 13.19
N THR A 524 -12.99 -15.51 12.09
CA THR A 524 -13.83 -14.95 11.01
C THR A 524 -15.24 -14.64 11.48
N GLN A 525 -15.83 -15.48 12.35
CA GLN A 525 -17.15 -15.20 12.96
C GLN A 525 -17.08 -14.01 13.92
N TYR A 526 -16.02 -13.90 14.72
CA TYR A 526 -15.79 -12.74 15.60
C TYR A 526 -15.68 -11.43 14.80
N ILE A 527 -14.80 -11.39 13.79
CA ILE A 527 -14.58 -10.22 12.92
C ILE A 527 -15.85 -9.88 12.14
N GLY A 528 -16.56 -10.89 11.62
CA GLY A 528 -17.86 -10.69 10.97
C GLY A 528 -18.86 -10.02 11.90
N VAL A 529 -19.00 -10.48 13.15
CA VAL A 529 -19.92 -9.89 14.13
C VAL A 529 -19.47 -8.48 14.59
N ILE A 530 -18.17 -8.19 14.68
CA ILE A 530 -17.68 -6.81 14.84
C ILE A 530 -18.14 -5.95 13.65
N GLY A 531 -18.00 -6.46 12.41
CA GLY A 531 -18.47 -5.79 11.20
C GLY A 531 -19.99 -5.60 11.14
N LEU A 532 -20.77 -6.55 11.68
CA LEU A 532 -22.21 -6.40 11.86
C LEU A 532 -22.52 -5.24 12.80
N ILE A 533 -21.89 -5.18 13.98
CA ILE A 533 -22.06 -4.09 14.95
C ILE A 533 -21.70 -2.73 14.33
N LEU A 534 -20.52 -2.64 13.69
CA LEU A 534 -20.06 -1.44 12.99
C LEU A 534 -21.01 -1.02 11.85
N SER A 535 -21.65 -1.97 11.15
CA SER A 535 -22.64 -1.66 10.11
C SER A 535 -23.94 -1.06 10.65
N ARG A 536 -24.25 -1.23 11.95
CA ARG A 536 -25.40 -0.58 12.59
C ARG A 536 -25.06 0.83 13.05
N ALA A 537 -23.81 1.09 13.45
CA ALA A 537 -23.34 2.44 13.74
C ALA A 537 -23.13 3.29 12.47
N PHE A 538 -22.70 2.67 11.36
CA PHE A 538 -22.37 3.36 10.11
C PHE A 538 -23.20 2.88 8.90
N PRO A 539 -24.55 2.89 8.95
CA PRO A 539 -25.40 2.19 7.97
C PRO A 539 -25.20 2.62 6.52
N ALA A 540 -24.94 3.91 6.25
CA ALA A 540 -24.68 4.42 4.91
C ALA A 540 -23.26 4.10 4.37
N GLY A 541 -22.31 3.79 5.27
CA GLY A 541 -20.89 3.69 4.93
C GLY A 541 -20.24 5.02 4.56
N VAL A 542 -20.63 6.10 5.23
CA VAL A 542 -20.13 7.47 5.04
C VAL A 542 -19.61 7.99 6.38
N VAL A 543 -18.45 8.65 6.36
CA VAL A 543 -17.99 9.46 7.49
C VAL A 543 -18.68 10.82 7.35
N GLN A 544 -19.69 11.04 8.18
CA GLN A 544 -20.43 12.30 8.25
C GLN A 544 -20.53 12.63 9.73
N ASP A 545 -19.51 13.31 10.26
CA ASP A 545 -19.34 13.50 11.70
C ASP A 545 -20.28 14.59 12.26
N ASP A 546 -20.72 15.52 11.39
CA ASP A 546 -21.76 16.52 11.63
C ASP A 546 -23.12 16.09 11.03
N LEU A 547 -24.20 16.14 11.80
CA LEU A 547 -25.59 16.09 11.31
C LEU A 547 -26.24 17.46 11.47
N TYR A 548 -26.90 17.98 10.43
CA TYR A 548 -27.66 19.22 10.52
C TYR A 548 -29.12 18.93 10.91
N ASP A 549 -29.55 19.44 12.06
CA ASP A 549 -30.96 19.41 12.45
C ASP A 549 -31.72 20.59 11.80
N ILE A 550 -32.54 20.26 10.82
CA ILE A 550 -33.39 21.20 10.07
C ILE A 550 -34.44 21.94 10.94
N HIS A 551 -34.73 21.46 12.15
CA HIS A 551 -35.72 22.07 13.05
C HIS A 551 -35.12 23.02 14.08
N THR A 552 -33.93 22.71 14.62
CA THR A 552 -33.21 23.62 15.54
C THR A 552 -32.16 24.50 14.85
N SER A 553 -31.80 24.20 13.59
CA SER A 553 -30.65 24.80 12.88
C SER A 553 -29.30 24.58 13.58
N THR A 554 -29.16 23.48 14.32
CA THR A 554 -27.93 23.12 15.03
C THR A 554 -27.18 21.97 14.36
N ILE A 555 -25.88 21.90 14.61
CA ILE A 555 -25.03 20.79 14.20
C ILE A 555 -24.95 19.79 15.36
N LEU A 556 -25.57 18.63 15.17
CA LEU A 556 -25.52 17.50 16.09
C LEU A 556 -24.29 16.66 15.78
N LYS A 557 -23.32 16.65 16.70
CA LYS A 557 -22.04 15.95 16.52
C LYS A 557 -22.11 14.50 16.99
N LYS A 558 -21.69 13.57 16.13
CA LYS A 558 -21.65 12.14 16.49
C LYS A 558 -20.49 11.84 17.45
N PRO A 559 -20.66 10.90 18.40
CA PRO A 559 -19.53 10.40 19.18
C PRO A 559 -18.53 9.66 18.28
N GLU A 560 -17.24 9.87 18.51
CA GLU A 560 -16.21 9.05 17.89
C GLU A 560 -16.21 7.67 18.57
N ILE A 561 -16.45 6.62 17.80
CA ILE A 561 -16.32 5.24 18.28
C ILE A 561 -14.84 4.86 18.26
N ARG A 562 -14.32 4.43 19.41
CA ARG A 562 -13.05 3.69 19.55
C ARG A 562 -13.35 2.29 20.06
N ILE A 563 -12.49 1.33 19.73
CA ILE A 563 -12.56 -0.02 20.29
C ILE A 563 -11.25 -0.33 21.02
N SER A 564 -11.33 -1.13 22.08
CA SER A 564 -10.19 -1.85 22.63
C SER A 564 -10.60 -3.28 23.00
N SER A 565 -9.62 -4.18 23.10
CA SER A 565 -9.84 -5.52 23.64
C SER A 565 -8.67 -5.98 24.50
N GLU A 566 -8.99 -6.76 25.53
CA GLU A 566 -8.07 -7.22 26.57
C GLU A 566 -8.48 -8.62 27.05
N TYR A 567 -7.51 -9.47 27.40
CA TYR A 567 -7.82 -10.78 28.00
C TYR A 567 -8.03 -10.63 29.51
N VAL A 568 -9.13 -11.18 30.03
CA VAL A 568 -9.51 -11.09 31.46
C VAL A 568 -10.04 -12.42 31.99
N ASP A 569 -9.73 -12.73 33.25
CA ASP A 569 -10.24 -13.88 34.00
C ASP A 569 -11.67 -13.68 34.54
N THR A 570 -12.13 -12.43 34.63
CA THR A 570 -13.37 -12.02 35.28
C THR A 570 -14.69 -12.27 34.52
N LEU A 571 -14.70 -12.98 33.38
CA LEU A 571 -15.94 -13.07 32.57
C LEU A 571 -17.00 -14.01 33.20
N GLY A 572 -18.28 -13.75 32.88
CA GLY A 572 -19.40 -14.70 33.07
C GLY A 572 -20.06 -14.69 34.46
N LYS A 573 -21.07 -15.55 34.65
CA LYS A 573 -22.05 -15.48 35.77
C LYS A 573 -21.49 -15.54 37.20
N ARG A 574 -20.21 -15.85 37.39
CA ARG A 574 -19.53 -15.91 38.70
C ARG A 574 -18.26 -15.05 38.76
N GLY A 575 -17.92 -14.33 37.67
CA GLY A 575 -16.64 -13.63 37.55
C GLY A 575 -15.42 -14.56 37.50
N ASP A 576 -15.57 -15.79 37.00
CA ASP A 576 -14.71 -16.94 37.33
C ASP A 576 -14.02 -17.64 36.13
N LYS A 577 -13.99 -17.04 34.94
CA LYS A 577 -13.34 -17.68 33.77
C LYS A 577 -12.84 -16.68 32.73
N GLU A 578 -11.60 -16.94 32.32
CA GLU A 578 -10.84 -16.40 31.20
C GLU A 578 -11.61 -16.18 29.88
N GLY A 579 -11.19 -15.14 29.15
CA GLY A 579 -11.58 -14.85 27.78
C GLY A 579 -11.29 -13.40 27.38
N LEU A 580 -11.77 -13.00 26.21
CA LEU A 580 -11.58 -11.67 25.63
C LEU A 580 -12.71 -10.72 26.09
N MET A 581 -12.35 -9.59 26.70
CA MET A 581 -13.25 -8.46 26.93
C MET A 581 -13.08 -7.44 25.79
N VAL A 582 -14.19 -6.93 25.26
CA VAL A 582 -14.21 -5.93 24.19
C VAL A 582 -14.94 -4.68 24.66
N THR A 583 -14.27 -3.53 24.59
CA THR A 583 -14.81 -2.24 25.03
C THR A 583 -15.04 -1.35 23.82
N PHE A 584 -16.28 -0.93 23.61
CA PHE A 584 -16.64 0.13 22.67
C PHE A 584 -16.70 1.44 23.45
N THR A 585 -15.79 2.38 23.18
CA THR A 585 -15.74 3.68 23.85
C THR A 585 -16.30 4.75 22.92
N LEU A 586 -17.28 5.51 23.40
CA LEU A 586 -17.84 6.69 22.75
C LEU A 586 -17.14 7.93 23.30
N VAL A 587 -16.41 8.64 22.43
CA VAL A 587 -15.71 9.88 22.78
C VAL A 587 -16.54 11.06 22.28
N TRP A 588 -17.02 11.88 23.21
CA TRP A 588 -17.95 12.98 22.94
C TRP A 588 -17.18 14.29 22.73
N GLN A 589 -17.48 15.02 21.63
CA GLN A 589 -16.83 16.29 21.29
C GLN A 589 -17.43 17.53 21.98
N THR A 590 -18.63 17.40 22.56
CA THR A 590 -19.43 18.52 23.11
C THR A 590 -20.18 18.08 24.37
N GLU A 591 -20.56 19.04 25.22
CA GLU A 591 -21.37 18.76 26.42
C GLU A 591 -22.79 18.30 26.10
N ASN A 592 -23.36 18.82 25.00
CA ASN A 592 -24.71 18.47 24.57
C ASN A 592 -24.74 17.03 24.04
N ARG A 593 -25.71 16.23 24.52
CA ARG A 593 -25.72 14.76 24.38
C ARG A 593 -26.71 14.25 23.33
N ASP A 594 -26.95 15.05 22.29
CA ASP A 594 -27.86 14.63 21.22
C ASP A 594 -27.22 13.51 20.40
N ASP A 595 -27.69 12.29 20.64
CA ASP A 595 -27.40 11.09 19.86
C ASP A 595 -28.63 10.75 18.97
N PRO A 596 -28.93 11.54 17.93
CA PRO A 596 -30.13 11.38 17.08
C PRO A 596 -30.09 10.08 16.24
N MET A 597 -28.97 9.36 16.27
CA MET A 597 -28.81 8.05 15.62
C MET A 597 -28.91 6.88 16.60
N GLU A 598 -29.14 7.13 17.89
CA GLU A 598 -29.08 6.13 18.95
C GLU A 598 -27.79 5.30 18.89
N VAL A 599 -26.63 5.88 18.57
CA VAL A 599 -25.36 5.15 18.41
C VAL A 599 -25.04 4.35 19.66
N LYS A 600 -25.20 4.96 20.85
CA LYS A 600 -24.95 4.27 22.12
C LYS A 600 -25.90 3.09 22.32
N GLU A 601 -27.20 3.32 22.23
CA GLU A 601 -28.17 2.25 22.41
C GLU A 601 -28.02 1.17 21.34
N THR A 602 -27.68 1.53 20.10
CA THR A 602 -27.47 0.61 18.98
C THR A 602 -26.27 -0.30 19.23
N LEU A 603 -25.18 0.22 19.79
CA LEU A 603 -24.05 -0.59 20.26
C LEU A 603 -24.49 -1.51 21.42
N GLU A 604 -25.11 -0.98 22.48
CA GLU A 604 -25.58 -1.76 23.63
C GLU A 604 -26.58 -2.88 23.22
N ARG A 605 -27.44 -2.58 22.26
CA ARG A 605 -28.43 -3.45 21.61
C ARG A 605 -27.76 -4.55 20.79
N HIS A 606 -26.51 -4.43 20.35
CA HIS A 606 -25.82 -5.41 19.50
C HIS A 606 -24.53 -6.03 20.07
N ILE A 607 -23.89 -5.48 21.11
CA ILE A 607 -22.77 -6.16 21.82
C ILE A 607 -23.16 -7.54 22.36
N LYS A 608 -24.46 -7.76 22.63
CA LYS A 608 -25.03 -9.06 23.00
C LYS A 608 -24.77 -10.15 21.95
N ASP A 609 -24.59 -9.76 20.69
CA ASP A 609 -24.36 -10.65 19.56
C ASP A 609 -22.89 -11.08 19.51
N LEU A 610 -21.94 -10.18 19.81
CA LEU A 610 -20.54 -10.52 20.04
C LEU A 610 -20.39 -11.50 21.23
N VAL A 611 -21.15 -11.28 22.30
CA VAL A 611 -21.25 -12.19 23.46
C VAL A 611 -22.00 -13.51 23.13
N LYS A 612 -22.57 -13.70 21.93
CA LYS A 612 -23.02 -15.03 21.45
C LYS A 612 -21.84 -15.85 20.95
N VAL A 613 -20.88 -15.24 20.23
CA VAL A 613 -19.75 -15.93 19.57
C VAL A 613 -18.91 -16.74 20.57
N GLY A 614 -18.73 -16.24 21.80
CA GLY A 614 -18.02 -16.97 22.86
C GLY A 614 -18.79 -18.11 23.57
N ARG A 615 -20.01 -18.44 23.16
CA ARG A 615 -20.84 -19.49 23.82
C ARG A 615 -20.59 -20.86 23.21
N LYS A 616 -20.70 -21.94 24.01
CA LYS A 616 -20.45 -23.33 23.54
C LYS A 616 -21.26 -23.74 22.29
N LYS A 617 -22.44 -23.15 22.08
CA LYS A 617 -23.30 -23.40 20.90
C LYS A 617 -22.90 -22.64 19.62
N HIS A 618 -21.83 -21.83 19.69
CA HIS A 618 -21.19 -21.12 18.58
C HIS A 618 -19.68 -21.46 18.54
N ALA A 619 -19.30 -22.63 19.06
CA ALA A 619 -17.93 -23.14 19.01
C ALA A 619 -17.70 -23.88 17.68
N VAL A 620 -16.68 -23.50 16.91
CA VAL A 620 -16.35 -24.18 15.65
C VAL A 620 -15.66 -25.51 15.97
N ASN A 621 -16.35 -26.62 15.72
CA ASN A 621 -15.89 -27.98 16.06
C ASN A 621 -15.40 -28.14 17.52
N GLY A 622 -15.98 -27.35 18.44
CA GLY A 622 -15.62 -27.30 19.85
C GLY A 622 -14.63 -26.19 20.26
N TRP A 623 -13.91 -25.60 19.31
CA TRP A 623 -12.99 -24.47 19.54
C TRP A 623 -13.75 -23.15 19.72
N ARG A 624 -13.31 -22.32 20.66
CA ARG A 624 -13.79 -20.94 20.89
C ARG A 624 -12.96 -20.23 21.97
N ILE A 625 -12.82 -18.91 21.86
CA ILE A 625 -12.52 -18.04 22.99
C ILE A 625 -13.85 -17.59 23.63
N LYS A 626 -13.87 -17.33 24.93
CA LYS A 626 -15.05 -16.77 25.61
C LYS A 626 -15.03 -15.25 25.47
N VAL A 627 -16.16 -14.61 25.20
CA VAL A 627 -16.22 -13.17 24.89
C VAL A 627 -17.15 -12.43 25.85
N GLY A 628 -16.64 -11.34 26.42
CA GLY A 628 -17.40 -10.27 27.07
C GLY A 628 -17.38 -9.02 26.21
N ALA A 629 -18.40 -8.16 26.34
CA ALA A 629 -18.44 -6.90 25.63
C ALA A 629 -19.19 -5.84 26.45
N GLN A 630 -18.77 -4.58 26.34
CA GLN A 630 -19.32 -3.43 27.05
C GLN A 630 -19.24 -2.15 26.20
N VAL A 631 -20.11 -1.18 26.49
CA VAL A 631 -20.03 0.19 25.96
C VAL A 631 -19.66 1.13 27.11
N LYS A 632 -18.82 2.13 26.84
CA LYS A 632 -18.40 3.18 27.79
C LYS A 632 -18.46 4.55 27.12
N ASP A 633 -18.66 5.60 27.91
CA ASP A 633 -18.45 6.98 27.48
C ASP A 633 -17.09 7.47 28.01
N ASP A 634 -16.34 8.23 27.20
CA ASP A 634 -15.20 9.02 27.64
C ASP A 634 -15.44 10.52 27.37
N TYR A 635 -14.84 11.34 28.23
CA TYR A 635 -15.13 12.77 28.36
C TYR A 635 -13.82 13.57 28.48
N PRO A 636 -13.74 14.80 27.92
CA PRO A 636 -12.65 15.73 28.19
C PRO A 636 -12.40 15.89 29.71
N ASN A 637 -11.14 16.00 30.11
CA ASN A 637 -10.77 15.94 31.53
C ASN A 637 -11.31 17.14 32.34
N ASP A 638 -11.49 18.30 31.72
CA ASP A 638 -12.18 19.46 32.33
C ASP A 638 -13.59 19.11 32.84
N LEU A 639 -14.33 18.25 32.12
CA LEU A 639 -15.66 17.79 32.54
C LEU A 639 -15.63 16.74 33.65
N LYS A 640 -14.49 16.04 33.87
CA LYS A 640 -14.33 15.16 35.04
C LYS A 640 -14.21 16.01 36.31
N ALA A 641 -13.49 17.13 36.26
CA ALA A 641 -13.48 18.12 37.33
C ALA A 641 -14.85 18.80 37.52
N TYR A 642 -15.52 19.21 36.42
CA TYR A 642 -16.83 19.85 36.51
C TYR A 642 -17.93 18.93 37.10
N LYS A 643 -17.92 17.63 36.78
CA LYS A 643 -18.81 16.65 37.41
C LYS A 643 -18.53 16.46 38.91
N ALA A 644 -17.27 16.47 39.34
CA ALA A 644 -16.91 16.41 40.76
C ALA A 644 -17.38 17.66 41.54
N LEU A 645 -17.32 18.84 40.91
CA LEU A 645 -17.81 20.10 41.49
C LEU A 645 -19.35 20.19 41.54
N THR A 646 -20.04 19.72 40.51
CA THR A 646 -21.52 19.75 40.45
C THR A 646 -22.18 18.66 41.30
N GLN A 647 -21.53 17.52 41.54
CA GLN A 647 -22.03 16.49 42.48
C GLN A 647 -21.82 16.81 43.97
N SER A 648 -21.24 17.98 44.30
CA SER A 648 -21.04 18.43 45.69
C SER A 648 -21.83 19.70 46.07
N THR A 649 -22.77 20.14 45.22
CA THR A 649 -23.45 21.45 45.36
C THR A 649 -24.99 21.40 45.26
N GLU A 650 -25.62 20.32 45.72
CA GLU A 650 -27.08 20.29 45.99
C GLU A 650 -27.41 20.38 47.50
N GLU A 651 -27.01 21.45 48.20
CA GLU A 651 -27.63 21.81 49.47
C GLU A 651 -27.48 23.32 49.83
N ASN A 652 -28.55 23.90 50.39
CA ASN A 652 -28.62 25.19 51.12
C ASN A 652 -28.42 26.54 50.37
N THR A 653 -29.53 27.03 49.82
CA THR A 653 -30.11 28.39 50.00
C THR A 653 -29.25 29.68 49.94
N TYR A 654 -29.65 30.57 49.03
CA TYR A 654 -29.42 32.03 48.99
C TYR A 654 -29.37 32.76 50.36
N VAL A 655 -28.31 33.57 50.58
CA VAL A 655 -28.40 34.92 51.19
C VAL A 655 -27.34 35.86 50.57
N ASN A 656 -27.70 37.12 50.37
CA ASN A 656 -26.88 38.31 50.06
C ASN A 656 -27.55 39.43 50.92
N PRO A 657 -26.87 40.35 51.66
CA PRO A 657 -25.67 41.07 51.18
C PRO A 657 -24.67 41.72 52.20
N TYR A 658 -23.71 42.46 51.64
CA TYR A 658 -23.01 43.67 52.16
C TYR A 658 -21.92 43.59 53.27
N GLN A 659 -21.00 44.57 53.16
CA GLN A 659 -20.09 45.19 54.17
C GLN A 659 -18.79 44.51 54.67
N GLU A 660 -17.66 45.09 54.17
CA GLU A 660 -16.58 45.77 54.93
C GLU A 660 -15.57 45.09 55.90
N ASN A 661 -14.30 45.51 55.70
CA ASN A 661 -13.27 45.94 56.68
C ASN A 661 -12.39 44.95 57.52
N GLN A 662 -11.11 44.90 57.10
CA GLN A 662 -9.88 45.16 57.90
C GLN A 662 -9.27 44.16 58.92
N ARG A 663 -7.93 43.96 58.77
CA ARG A 663 -6.89 43.49 59.76
C ARG A 663 -6.95 42.00 60.20
N GLY A 664 -5.85 41.32 60.52
CA GLY A 664 -4.43 41.61 60.28
C GLY A 664 -3.40 40.78 61.11
N CYS A 665 -2.26 40.44 60.48
CA CYS A 665 -0.89 40.34 61.04
C CYS A 665 -0.45 39.23 62.06
N LEU A 666 0.87 38.91 61.98
CA LEU A 666 1.81 38.34 63.00
C LEU A 666 2.10 36.80 63.11
N CYS A 667 3.26 36.40 62.55
CA CYS A 667 4.46 35.83 63.25
C CYS A 667 4.58 34.38 63.80
N ARG A 668 5.59 33.64 63.27
CA ARG A 668 6.92 33.28 63.89
C ARG A 668 7.35 31.79 64.08
N ASN A 669 8.68 31.60 63.95
CA ASN A 669 9.60 30.50 64.38
C ASN A 669 9.51 29.15 63.61
N ALA A 670 10.58 28.38 63.24
CA ALA A 670 12.02 28.22 63.63
C ALA A 670 12.30 27.21 64.78
N ALA A 671 13.35 26.35 64.79
CA ALA A 671 14.33 25.88 63.75
C ALA A 671 15.23 24.69 64.26
N GLN A 672 15.91 23.97 63.34
CA GLN A 672 17.10 23.06 63.54
C GLN A 672 16.87 21.75 64.38
N ILE A 673 17.74 20.71 64.48
CA ILE A 673 19.22 20.56 64.67
C ILE A 673 19.80 19.22 64.06
N SER A 674 21.14 19.07 63.94
CA SER A 674 21.95 17.86 63.55
C SER A 674 23.33 17.87 64.31
N PRO A 675 24.38 16.98 64.18
CA PRO A 675 24.78 15.99 63.12
C PRO A 675 25.19 14.55 63.66
N ALA A 676 25.40 13.45 62.90
CA ALA A 676 26.51 12.90 62.05
C ALA A 676 27.72 12.14 62.72
N ILE A 677 28.50 11.38 61.89
CA ILE A 677 29.88 10.81 62.03
C ILE A 677 30.05 9.24 62.12
N THR A 678 31.20 8.76 61.61
CA THR A 678 31.71 7.40 61.16
C THR A 678 32.66 6.70 62.19
N PRO A 679 33.55 5.68 61.90
CA PRO A 679 33.68 4.60 60.85
C PRO A 679 34.02 3.16 61.41
N GLN A 680 34.20 2.11 60.57
CA GLN A 680 35.37 1.16 60.56
C GLN A 680 35.29 0.01 59.50
N CYS A 681 36.34 -0.84 59.40
CA CYS A 681 36.64 -1.79 58.29
C CYS A 681 36.98 -3.24 58.75
N LEU A 682 37.31 -4.14 57.79
CA LEU A 682 37.74 -5.57 57.87
C LEU A 682 36.60 -6.62 57.79
N GLY A 683 36.74 -7.77 57.12
CA GLY A 683 37.79 -8.22 56.18
C GLY A 683 37.72 -9.71 55.78
N CYS A 684 37.87 -10.01 54.48
CA CYS A 684 38.27 -11.28 53.83
C CYS A 684 37.56 -12.63 54.14
N GLN A 685 36.97 -13.25 53.10
CA GLN A 685 37.46 -14.53 52.54
C GLN A 685 36.95 -14.74 51.10
N ALA A 686 37.50 -15.73 50.36
CA ALA A 686 37.41 -15.80 48.90
C ALA A 686 36.72 -17.07 48.35
N GLY A 687 36.13 -16.95 47.16
CA GLY A 687 35.61 -18.06 46.34
C GLY A 687 35.42 -17.59 44.89
N THR A 688 35.86 -18.38 43.91
CA THR A 688 36.01 -17.94 42.51
C THR A 688 34.92 -18.45 41.58
N ARG A 689 34.43 -17.57 40.70
CA ARG A 689 34.16 -17.85 39.27
C ARG A 689 33.83 -16.56 38.51
N GLU A 690 34.22 -16.52 37.23
CA GLU A 690 34.08 -15.36 36.37
C GLU A 690 32.70 -15.31 35.70
N THR A 691 32.08 -14.13 35.70
CA THR A 691 31.14 -13.70 34.66
C THR A 691 31.45 -12.24 34.34
N ALA A 692 31.46 -11.88 33.05
CA ALA A 692 31.83 -10.53 32.63
C ALA A 692 30.68 -9.54 32.92
N ILE A 693 30.93 -8.56 33.77
CA ILE A 693 30.02 -7.44 34.02
C ILE A 693 30.28 -6.35 32.98
N ALA A 694 29.21 -5.81 32.38
CA ALA A 694 29.31 -4.75 31.40
C ALA A 694 29.86 -3.46 32.03
N VAL A 695 30.77 -2.78 31.33
CA VAL A 695 31.31 -1.48 31.76
C VAL A 695 30.26 -0.39 31.49
N PRO A 696 29.83 0.39 32.50
CA PRO A 696 28.95 1.53 32.27
C PRO A 696 29.68 2.65 31.53
N ALA A 697 28.97 3.37 30.67
CA ALA A 697 29.56 4.44 29.86
C ALA A 697 30.12 5.58 30.72
N SER A 698 31.29 6.09 30.32
CA SER A 698 31.89 7.30 30.89
C SER A 698 31.09 8.55 30.52
N LEU A 699 30.83 9.44 31.48
CA LEU A 699 30.42 10.80 31.15
C LEU A 699 31.60 11.55 30.52
N ASP A 700 31.40 12.13 29.34
CA ASP A 700 32.36 13.04 28.73
C ASP A 700 32.43 14.37 29.51
N ILE A 701 33.65 14.72 29.92
CA ILE A 701 33.92 15.81 30.88
C ILE A 701 33.90 17.21 30.22
N ASN A 702 33.80 17.28 28.89
CA ASN A 702 33.99 18.51 28.09
C ASN A 702 32.71 19.10 27.45
N MET A 703 31.49 18.69 27.84
CA MET A 703 30.25 19.24 27.27
C MET A 703 29.90 20.62 27.81
N SER A 704 29.58 21.58 26.94
CA SER A 704 29.20 22.94 27.32
C SER A 704 27.79 23.03 27.94
N PRO A 705 27.48 24.08 28.74
CA PRO A 705 26.16 24.25 29.35
C PRO A 705 24.99 24.39 28.35
N PHE A 706 25.28 24.75 27.10
CA PHE A 706 24.31 24.74 26.00
C PHE A 706 23.98 23.30 25.58
N GLU A 707 25.01 22.49 25.31
CA GLU A 707 24.88 21.10 24.86
C GLU A 707 24.28 20.20 25.95
N GLN A 708 24.59 20.47 27.23
CA GLN A 708 23.99 19.77 28.37
C GLN A 708 22.46 19.91 28.40
N LYS A 709 21.89 21.03 27.94
CA LYS A 709 20.42 21.20 27.84
C LYS A 709 19.82 20.32 26.74
N PHE A 710 20.52 20.15 25.62
CA PHE A 710 20.08 19.26 24.53
C PHE A 710 20.18 17.79 24.93
N GLU A 711 21.27 17.39 25.60
CA GLU A 711 21.39 16.08 26.24
C GLU A 711 20.31 15.82 27.29
N GLN A 712 19.87 16.83 28.03
CA GLN A 712 18.77 16.70 28.98
C GLN A 712 17.40 16.63 28.27
N ALA A 713 17.18 17.42 27.23
CA ALA A 713 15.95 17.40 26.43
C ALA A 713 15.70 16.03 25.74
N VAL A 714 16.76 15.31 25.35
CA VAL A 714 16.65 13.90 24.91
C VAL A 714 16.12 13.01 26.06
N LYS A 715 16.72 13.12 27.26
CA LYS A 715 16.35 12.30 28.43
C LYS A 715 14.94 12.60 28.93
N ASP A 716 14.51 13.85 28.82
CA ASP A 716 13.18 14.32 29.23
C ASP A 716 12.08 14.05 28.18
N GLY A 717 12.41 13.38 27.06
CA GLY A 717 11.43 13.03 26.02
C GLY A 717 10.90 14.22 25.22
N VAL A 718 11.68 15.30 25.09
CA VAL A 718 11.36 16.41 24.19
C VAL A 718 11.43 15.95 22.74
N PHE A 719 12.49 15.23 22.38
CA PHE A 719 12.69 14.56 21.09
C PHE A 719 13.51 13.28 21.28
N SER A 720 13.44 12.32 20.36
CA SER A 720 14.36 11.15 20.38
C SER A 720 15.81 11.59 20.17
N GLY A 721 16.01 12.63 19.35
CA GLY A 721 17.29 13.25 19.07
C GLY A 721 17.12 14.57 18.31
N ALA A 722 18.20 15.34 18.25
CA ALA A 722 18.27 16.59 17.50
C ALA A 722 19.59 16.72 16.73
N ILE A 723 19.57 17.47 15.63
CA ILE A 723 20.74 17.95 14.88
C ILE A 723 20.71 19.47 14.91
N LEU A 724 21.84 20.09 15.26
CA LEU A 724 22.04 21.53 15.27
C LEU A 724 23.21 21.86 14.35
N MET A 725 22.99 22.77 13.39
CA MET A 725 24.04 23.27 12.50
C MET A 725 23.94 24.79 12.35
N ALA A 726 25.04 25.51 12.49
CA ALA A 726 25.06 26.97 12.39
C ALA A 726 26.44 27.52 11.96
N LYS A 727 26.43 28.64 11.23
CA LYS A 727 27.64 29.22 10.65
C LYS A 727 27.54 30.72 10.44
N ASP A 728 28.66 31.42 10.62
CA ASP A 728 28.78 32.86 10.32
C ASP A 728 29.62 33.16 9.05
N LYS A 729 29.54 34.41 8.60
CA LYS A 729 30.30 34.95 7.45
C LYS A 729 31.76 35.30 7.74
N SER A 730 32.27 35.12 8.96
CA SER A 730 33.57 35.65 9.34
C SER A 730 34.71 34.89 8.67
N GLU A 731 35.70 35.61 8.14
CA GLU A 731 36.89 35.02 7.48
C GLU A 731 37.71 34.09 8.39
N ALA A 732 37.48 34.16 9.70
CA ALA A 732 38.12 33.33 10.72
C ALA A 732 37.27 32.12 11.18
N GLY A 733 36.03 31.96 10.68
CA GLY A 733 35.13 30.88 11.07
C GLY A 733 34.79 30.87 12.56
N LYS A 734 34.52 32.05 13.16
CA LYS A 734 34.26 32.19 14.61
C LYS A 734 33.09 31.31 15.08
N LEU A 735 32.07 31.17 14.24
CA LEU A 735 31.03 30.17 14.36
C LEU A 735 31.05 29.26 13.13
N ASP A 736 31.51 28.03 13.32
CA ASP A 736 31.16 26.87 12.51
C ASP A 736 30.82 25.75 13.50
N TYR A 737 29.55 25.37 13.57
CA TYR A 737 29.01 24.46 14.58
C TYR A 737 28.12 23.41 13.93
N ALA A 738 28.40 22.14 14.19
CA ALA A 738 27.55 21.02 13.79
C ALA A 738 27.59 19.93 14.87
N LYS A 739 26.44 19.56 15.43
CA LYS A 739 26.34 18.49 16.44
C LYS A 739 25.00 17.77 16.37
N SER A 740 25.01 16.48 16.70
CA SER A 740 23.82 15.67 16.91
C SER A 740 23.73 15.16 18.35
N PHE A 741 22.50 14.87 18.78
CA PHE A 741 22.13 14.42 20.12
C PHE A 741 21.11 13.29 20.01
N GLY A 742 21.16 12.32 20.93
CA GLY A 742 20.14 11.26 21.03
C GLY A 742 20.12 10.24 19.87
N THR A 743 18.94 9.71 19.58
CA THR A 743 18.73 8.54 18.72
C THR A 743 17.75 8.78 17.57
N ARG A 744 17.90 7.96 16.51
CA ARG A 744 17.05 8.00 15.29
C ARG A 744 15.60 7.57 15.54
N SER A 745 15.31 6.97 16.69
CA SER A 745 13.97 6.51 17.11
C SER A 745 13.92 6.36 18.64
N MET A 746 12.72 6.16 19.20
CA MET A 746 12.54 5.79 20.60
C MET A 746 12.77 4.28 20.80
N GLY A 747 13.44 3.89 21.89
CA GLY A 747 13.59 2.50 22.34
C GLY A 747 15.04 2.13 22.73
N GLU A 748 15.20 1.12 23.59
CA GLU A 748 16.51 0.75 24.20
C GLU A 748 17.60 0.36 23.20
N ASN A 749 17.21 -0.13 22.01
CA ASN A 749 18.13 -0.55 20.94
C ASN A 749 18.18 0.45 19.76
N ALA A 750 17.73 1.69 19.97
CA ALA A 750 17.73 2.72 18.93
C ALA A 750 19.16 3.14 18.54
N LYS A 751 19.39 3.34 17.23
CA LYS A 751 20.69 3.81 16.72
C LYS A 751 20.92 5.29 17.07
N PRO A 752 22.16 5.74 17.31
CA PRO A 752 22.49 7.16 17.45
C PRO A 752 22.04 7.99 16.24
N LEU A 753 21.58 9.21 16.50
CA LEU A 753 21.32 10.21 15.47
C LEU A 753 22.64 10.88 15.08
N ASP A 754 22.91 10.98 13.78
CA ASP A 754 24.10 11.63 13.24
C ASP A 754 23.75 12.61 12.12
N LEU A 755 24.72 13.44 11.73
CA LEU A 755 24.56 14.52 10.73
C LEU A 755 24.14 14.02 9.34
N ASN A 756 24.31 12.72 9.06
CA ASN A 756 24.02 12.06 7.79
C ASN A 756 22.84 11.07 7.91
N THR A 757 21.99 11.26 8.92
CA THR A 757 20.73 10.54 9.05
C THR A 757 19.66 11.23 8.20
N PRO A 758 18.97 10.51 7.29
CA PRO A 758 17.90 11.11 6.51
C PRO A 758 16.71 11.51 7.38
N LEU A 759 16.27 12.76 7.24
CA LEU A 759 15.18 13.38 8.00
C LEU A 759 14.07 13.83 7.04
N PHE A 760 12.79 13.65 7.41
CA PHE A 760 11.67 13.95 6.54
C PHE A 760 11.46 15.46 6.38
N LEU A 761 11.55 15.95 5.16
CA LEU A 761 11.56 17.35 4.74
C LEU A 761 10.19 17.83 4.22
N ALA A 762 9.10 17.58 4.95
CA ALA A 762 7.85 18.29 4.67
C ALA A 762 8.06 19.81 4.85
N SER A 763 7.60 20.63 3.91
CA SER A 763 7.74 22.11 3.87
C SER A 763 9.14 22.70 3.75
N MET A 764 10.20 21.96 4.10
CA MET A 764 11.60 22.38 3.87
C MET A 764 11.96 22.42 2.37
N THR A 765 11.37 21.52 1.57
CA THR A 765 11.55 21.48 0.10
C THR A 765 11.11 22.76 -0.62
N LYS A 766 10.33 23.64 0.03
CA LYS A 766 9.88 24.92 -0.53
C LYS A 766 11.03 25.84 -0.93
N LEU A 767 12.11 25.87 -0.14
CA LEU A 767 13.31 26.66 -0.47
C LEU A 767 13.98 26.13 -1.74
N LEU A 768 14.16 24.81 -1.83
CA LEU A 768 14.79 24.13 -2.96
C LEU A 768 14.03 24.38 -4.27
N THR A 769 12.70 24.23 -4.22
CA THR A 769 11.82 24.50 -5.37
C THR A 769 11.84 25.97 -5.77
N SER A 770 11.92 26.88 -4.79
CA SER A 770 12.00 28.32 -5.06
C SER A 770 13.32 28.72 -5.72
N ILE A 771 14.45 28.16 -5.30
CA ILE A 771 15.76 28.31 -5.96
C ILE A 771 15.68 27.79 -7.40
N ALA A 772 15.13 26.59 -7.61
CA ALA A 772 14.97 26.01 -8.94
C ALA A 772 14.12 26.92 -9.85
N CYS A 773 13.02 27.46 -9.34
CA CYS A 773 12.16 28.41 -10.05
C CYS A 773 12.87 29.74 -10.37
N MET A 774 13.73 30.24 -9.48
CA MET A 774 14.57 31.43 -9.75
C MET A 774 15.61 31.17 -10.85
N GLN A 775 16.17 29.96 -10.95
CA GLN A 775 17.05 29.59 -12.06
C GLN A 775 16.32 29.56 -13.41
N LEU A 776 15.02 29.21 -13.46
CA LEU A 776 14.21 29.33 -14.69
C LEU A 776 14.03 30.80 -15.11
N ILE A 777 13.88 31.71 -14.14
CA ILE A 777 13.81 33.16 -14.37
C ILE A 777 15.16 33.68 -14.90
N GLU A 778 16.28 33.24 -14.33
CA GLU A 778 17.62 33.57 -14.83
C GLU A 778 17.92 33.06 -16.25
N ARG A 779 17.26 31.97 -16.66
CA ARG A 779 17.32 31.40 -18.01
C ARG A 779 16.34 32.09 -18.98
N GLY A 780 15.54 33.05 -18.51
CA GLY A 780 14.53 33.76 -19.31
C GLY A 780 13.34 32.89 -19.74
N LEU A 781 13.12 31.73 -19.09
CA LEU A 781 12.05 30.80 -19.43
C LEU A 781 10.68 31.23 -18.88
N ILE A 782 10.68 32.06 -17.83
CA ILE A 782 9.49 32.62 -17.19
C ILE A 782 9.88 33.91 -16.43
N THR A 783 8.91 34.74 -16.07
CA THR A 783 9.12 35.89 -15.16
C THR A 783 8.17 35.79 -13.96
N LEU A 784 8.50 36.47 -12.86
CA LEU A 784 7.63 36.56 -11.66
C LEU A 784 6.20 37.03 -11.99
N ASP A 785 6.06 37.94 -12.96
CA ASP A 785 4.77 38.48 -13.42
C ASP A 785 4.04 37.61 -14.46
N THR A 786 4.64 36.51 -14.96
CA THR A 786 4.02 35.65 -15.98
C THR A 786 2.79 34.96 -15.40
N ASP A 787 1.63 35.09 -16.05
CA ASP A 787 0.43 34.30 -15.73
C ASP A 787 0.66 32.84 -16.16
N VAL A 788 0.64 31.91 -15.20
CA VAL A 788 0.88 30.48 -15.46
C VAL A 788 -0.34 29.78 -16.07
N SER A 789 -1.46 30.49 -16.28
CA SER A 789 -2.74 29.92 -16.73
C SER A 789 -2.64 29.07 -18.01
N SER A 790 -1.74 29.43 -18.93
CA SER A 790 -1.50 28.69 -20.18
C SER A 790 -0.51 27.52 -20.04
N ILE A 791 0.27 27.49 -18.95
CA ILE A 791 1.26 26.45 -18.65
C ILE A 791 0.63 25.32 -17.83
N ILE A 792 -0.24 25.67 -16.88
CA ILE A 792 -0.95 24.74 -15.97
C ILE A 792 -2.47 24.98 -16.04
N PRO A 793 -3.17 24.43 -17.05
CA PRO A 793 -4.62 24.59 -17.20
C PRO A 793 -5.43 24.08 -16.01
N ASP A 794 -4.98 23.00 -15.36
CA ASP A 794 -5.68 22.35 -14.24
C ASP A 794 -5.77 23.25 -12.99
N LEU A 795 -4.77 24.11 -12.79
CA LEU A 795 -4.78 25.18 -11.79
C LEU A 795 -5.55 26.40 -12.31
N ALA A 796 -5.40 26.74 -13.59
CA ALA A 796 -6.06 27.87 -14.22
C ALA A 796 -7.59 27.80 -14.15
N ALA A 797 -8.14 26.58 -14.15
CA ALA A 797 -9.56 26.25 -14.10
C ALA A 797 -10.14 26.15 -12.67
N GLN A 798 -9.36 26.36 -11.61
CA GLN A 798 -9.85 26.30 -10.24
C GLN A 798 -10.78 27.50 -9.95
N PRO A 799 -12.04 27.29 -9.53
CA PRO A 799 -12.94 28.36 -9.12
C PRO A 799 -12.55 28.90 -7.74
N ILE A 800 -13.08 30.06 -7.37
CA ILE A 800 -13.00 30.61 -6.01
C ILE A 800 -14.20 30.11 -5.19
N LEU A 801 -13.97 29.58 -3.99
CA LEU A 801 -14.99 29.13 -3.05
C LEU A 801 -15.28 30.19 -1.99
N HIS A 802 -16.52 30.68 -1.95
CA HIS A 802 -16.99 31.71 -1.02
C HIS A 802 -17.67 31.14 0.24
N GLY A 803 -17.72 29.81 0.37
CA GLY A 803 -18.46 29.10 1.41
C GLY A 803 -19.52 28.18 0.80
N PHE A 804 -20.58 27.91 1.56
CA PHE A 804 -21.69 27.03 1.17
C PHE A 804 -23.03 27.76 1.34
N ASP A 805 -24.03 27.42 0.52
CA ASP A 805 -25.39 27.97 0.63
C ASP A 805 -26.24 27.19 1.65
N ALA A 806 -27.53 27.55 1.77
CA ALA A 806 -28.45 26.92 2.72
C ALA A 806 -28.84 25.47 2.35
N ASP A 807 -28.59 25.03 1.11
CA ASP A 807 -28.71 23.64 0.67
C ASP A 807 -27.35 22.89 0.80
N ASP A 808 -26.39 23.50 1.50
CA ASP A 808 -25.01 23.04 1.69
C ASP A 808 -24.17 22.96 0.40
N LYS A 809 -24.58 23.60 -0.70
CA LYS A 809 -23.86 23.57 -1.99
C LYS A 809 -22.73 24.61 -2.00
N PRO A 810 -21.57 24.30 -2.62
CA PRO A 810 -20.45 25.24 -2.66
C PRO A 810 -20.78 26.48 -3.50
N ILE A 811 -20.64 27.66 -2.91
CA ILE A 811 -20.80 28.95 -3.59
C ILE A 811 -19.51 29.25 -4.34
N LEU A 812 -19.51 28.97 -5.64
CA LEU A 812 -18.35 29.11 -6.52
C LEU A 812 -18.45 30.33 -7.43
N SER A 813 -17.32 30.96 -7.75
CA SER A 813 -17.21 31.91 -8.85
C SER A 813 -15.92 31.71 -9.65
N ASP A 814 -15.94 32.08 -10.93
CA ASP A 814 -14.69 32.21 -11.70
C ASP A 814 -13.79 33.29 -11.08
N ARG A 815 -12.47 33.05 -11.12
CA ARG A 815 -11.45 34.07 -10.80
C ARG A 815 -11.36 35.11 -11.92
N LYS A 816 -10.86 36.30 -11.58
CA LYS A 816 -10.66 37.42 -12.52
C LYS A 816 -9.19 37.82 -12.60
N ASN A 817 -8.41 37.59 -11.54
CA ASN A 817 -6.99 37.90 -11.53
C ASN A 817 -6.14 36.81 -12.24
N PRO A 818 -5.03 37.19 -12.90
CA PRO A 818 -4.06 36.26 -13.44
C PRO A 818 -3.31 35.52 -12.31
N ILE A 819 -3.01 34.24 -12.50
CA ILE A 819 -2.20 33.47 -11.56
C ILE A 819 -0.72 33.72 -11.92
N LYS A 820 -0.19 34.87 -11.48
CA LYS A 820 1.24 35.19 -11.66
C LYS A 820 2.12 34.13 -11.00
N PHE A 821 3.26 33.82 -11.61
CA PHE A 821 4.22 32.84 -11.10
C PHE A 821 4.69 33.17 -9.67
N VAL A 822 4.89 34.46 -9.35
CA VAL A 822 5.20 34.90 -7.98
C VAL A 822 4.14 34.51 -6.97
N HIS A 823 2.84 34.50 -7.33
CA HIS A 823 1.76 34.14 -6.39
C HIS A 823 1.88 32.69 -5.90
N LEU A 824 2.43 31.80 -6.73
CA LEU A 824 2.73 30.41 -6.37
C LEU A 824 3.89 30.32 -5.36
N LEU A 825 4.92 31.12 -5.62
CA LEU A 825 6.15 31.21 -4.82
C LEU A 825 5.95 31.91 -3.46
N THR A 826 4.83 32.64 -3.29
CA THR A 826 4.56 33.46 -2.10
C THR A 826 3.29 33.09 -1.33
N HIS A 827 2.62 31.97 -1.65
CA HIS A 827 1.34 31.57 -1.03
C HIS A 827 0.22 32.64 -1.12
N SER A 828 0.22 33.44 -2.20
CA SER A 828 -0.82 34.44 -2.50
C SER A 828 -1.70 34.08 -3.71
N ALA A 829 -1.58 32.87 -4.24
CA ALA A 829 -2.36 32.38 -5.39
C ALA A 829 -3.82 31.99 -5.09
N GLY A 830 -4.25 32.02 -3.83
CA GLY A 830 -5.58 31.52 -3.39
C GLY A 830 -5.60 30.03 -3.07
N THR A 831 -4.60 29.25 -3.53
CA THR A 831 -4.41 27.83 -3.20
C THR A 831 -4.10 27.63 -1.71
N ALA A 832 -4.73 26.66 -1.04
CA ALA A 832 -4.43 26.28 0.34
C ALA A 832 -4.30 24.76 0.50
N TYR A 833 -3.75 24.29 1.63
CA TYR A 833 -3.82 22.88 2.02
C TYR A 833 -5.18 22.62 2.69
N ASP A 834 -5.93 21.64 2.20
CA ASP A 834 -7.31 21.37 2.62
C ASP A 834 -7.45 21.08 4.12
N LYS A 835 -6.62 20.19 4.69
CA LYS A 835 -6.57 19.88 6.14
C LYS A 835 -6.13 21.04 7.03
N MET A 836 -5.78 22.20 6.47
CA MET A 836 -5.47 23.43 7.22
C MET A 836 -6.58 24.48 7.12
N VAL A 837 -7.63 24.24 6.31
CA VAL A 837 -8.68 25.21 6.02
C VAL A 837 -10.06 24.52 6.01
N PRO A 838 -10.87 24.63 7.09
CA PRO A 838 -12.11 23.87 7.24
C PRO A 838 -13.13 24.00 6.10
N VAL A 839 -13.17 25.13 5.37
CA VAL A 839 -14.07 25.29 4.20
C VAL A 839 -13.64 24.42 3.01
N LEU A 840 -12.34 24.15 2.84
CA LEU A 840 -11.81 23.22 1.83
C LEU A 840 -11.84 21.77 2.31
N GLU A 841 -11.70 21.53 3.62
CA GLU A 841 -11.94 20.21 4.20
C GLU A 841 -13.39 19.75 3.95
N LYS A 842 -14.38 20.60 4.28
CA LYS A 842 -15.79 20.36 3.94
C LYS A 842 -16.00 20.16 2.44
N TYR A 843 -15.32 20.93 1.59
CA TYR A 843 -15.37 20.73 0.14
C TYR A 843 -14.80 19.36 -0.27
N ARG A 844 -13.64 18.95 0.26
CA ARG A 844 -13.01 17.64 0.03
C ARG A 844 -13.96 16.49 0.37
N ASP A 845 -14.61 16.56 1.52
CA ASP A 845 -15.56 15.53 1.98
C ASP A 845 -16.82 15.48 1.11
N GLN A 846 -17.36 16.63 0.69
CA GLN A 846 -18.47 16.67 -0.28
C GLN A 846 -18.09 16.10 -1.66
N GLN A 847 -16.85 16.29 -2.12
CA GLN A 847 -16.34 15.66 -3.34
C GLN A 847 -15.98 14.17 -3.17
N GLY A 848 -16.14 13.60 -1.96
CA GLY A 848 -15.84 12.20 -1.67
C GLY A 848 -14.36 11.81 -1.84
N GLN A 849 -13.46 12.78 -1.84
CA GLN A 849 -12.03 12.55 -2.11
C GLN A 849 -11.36 11.84 -0.92
N PRO A 850 -10.58 10.77 -1.15
CA PRO A 850 -9.97 9.97 -0.09
C PRO A 850 -8.97 10.79 0.73
N GLU A 851 -8.69 10.35 1.95
CA GLU A 851 -7.76 11.08 2.82
C GLU A 851 -6.30 10.91 2.36
N ASP A 852 -5.86 9.66 2.16
CA ASP A 852 -4.57 9.30 1.55
C ASP A 852 -4.61 9.52 0.04
N ARG A 853 -3.68 10.33 -0.47
CA ARG A 853 -3.67 10.86 -1.83
C ARG A 853 -2.24 11.03 -2.33
N ALA A 854 -1.94 10.42 -3.47
CA ALA A 854 -0.57 10.27 -3.96
C ALA A 854 -0.15 11.27 -5.06
N SER A 855 -1.07 12.06 -5.60
CA SER A 855 -0.87 12.88 -6.82
C SER A 855 -1.32 14.33 -6.68
N MET A 856 -0.78 15.23 -7.51
CA MET A 856 -1.26 16.61 -7.69
C MET A 856 -2.76 16.65 -8.00
N THR A 857 -3.20 15.74 -8.87
CA THR A 857 -4.61 15.59 -9.31
C THR A 857 -5.58 15.19 -8.20
N THR A 858 -5.09 14.85 -7.00
CA THR A 858 -5.91 14.54 -5.82
C THR A 858 -5.58 15.44 -4.62
N LYS A 859 -4.32 15.86 -4.44
CA LYS A 859 -3.88 16.74 -3.34
C LYS A 859 -4.09 18.24 -3.58
N CYS A 860 -4.06 18.69 -4.84
CA CYS A 860 -3.87 20.12 -5.16
C CYS A 860 -4.98 20.75 -6.03
N VAL A 861 -6.05 20.00 -6.32
CA VAL A 861 -7.15 20.37 -7.25
C VAL A 861 -8.33 21.10 -6.57
N TYR A 862 -8.10 21.70 -5.41
CA TYR A 862 -9.15 22.36 -4.63
C TYR A 862 -9.45 23.77 -5.14
N PRO A 863 -10.68 24.29 -4.92
CA PRO A 863 -10.99 25.69 -5.18
C PRO A 863 -10.02 26.65 -4.49
N LEU A 864 -9.79 27.81 -5.11
CA LEU A 864 -9.07 28.93 -4.53
C LEU A 864 -9.93 29.57 -3.42
N LEU A 865 -9.28 30.13 -2.41
CA LEU A 865 -9.95 30.84 -1.31
C LEU A 865 -10.22 32.34 -1.61
N PHE A 866 -9.51 32.91 -2.58
CA PHE A 866 -9.55 34.33 -2.92
C PHE A 866 -8.91 34.57 -4.29
N GLU A 867 -9.10 35.78 -4.84
CA GLU A 867 -8.47 36.22 -6.08
C GLU A 867 -6.94 36.26 -5.95
N PRO A 868 -6.17 35.66 -6.89
CA PRO A 868 -4.72 35.69 -6.86
C PRO A 868 -4.14 37.10 -6.60
N GLY A 869 -3.30 37.22 -5.57
CA GLY A 869 -2.66 38.48 -5.15
C GLY A 869 -3.50 39.39 -4.25
N THR A 870 -4.70 39.01 -3.78
CA THR A 870 -5.52 39.86 -2.88
C THR A 870 -5.50 39.47 -1.40
N TYR A 871 -4.95 38.31 -1.06
CA TYR A 871 -4.80 37.83 0.33
C TYR A 871 -3.63 36.82 0.42
N TRP A 872 -3.43 36.19 1.59
CA TRP A 872 -2.38 35.19 1.81
C TRP A 872 -2.95 33.97 2.55
N SER A 873 -2.59 32.77 2.12
CA SER A 873 -2.95 31.52 2.82
C SER A 873 -1.94 30.43 2.46
N TYR A 874 -1.41 29.77 3.49
CA TYR A 874 -0.41 28.74 3.34
C TYR A 874 -0.96 27.51 2.57
N GLY A 875 -0.25 27.06 1.53
CA GLY A 875 -0.89 26.20 0.53
C GLY A 875 -0.03 25.59 -0.57
N THR A 876 -0.70 24.89 -1.48
CA THR A 876 -0.13 24.09 -2.57
C THR A 876 0.52 24.87 -3.72
N GLY A 877 0.60 26.20 -3.63
CA GLY A 877 1.21 27.05 -4.66
C GLY A 877 2.63 26.61 -5.08
N ILE A 878 3.50 26.28 -4.11
CA ILE A 878 4.85 25.79 -4.39
C ILE A 878 4.84 24.41 -5.08
N ASP A 879 3.87 23.55 -4.74
CA ASP A 879 3.70 22.25 -5.38
C ASP A 879 3.33 22.43 -6.88
N TRP A 880 2.50 23.42 -7.19
CA TRP A 880 2.21 23.86 -8.57
C TRP A 880 3.39 24.56 -9.27
N ALA A 881 4.21 25.33 -8.55
CA ALA A 881 5.43 25.94 -9.11
C ALA A 881 6.43 24.86 -9.57
N GLY A 882 6.53 23.75 -8.84
CA GLY A 882 7.24 22.56 -9.28
C GLY A 882 6.72 22.03 -10.63
N LYS A 883 5.40 22.00 -10.84
CA LYS A 883 4.82 21.57 -12.13
C LYS A 883 5.02 22.57 -13.26
N VAL A 884 5.07 23.88 -12.99
CA VAL A 884 5.51 24.88 -13.98
C VAL A 884 6.95 24.57 -14.44
N LEU A 885 7.84 24.25 -13.52
CA LEU A 885 9.20 23.83 -13.84
C LEU A 885 9.24 22.56 -14.70
N GLU A 886 8.53 21.50 -14.30
CA GLU A 886 8.50 20.24 -15.07
C GLU A 886 7.95 20.46 -16.50
N LYS A 887 6.92 21.30 -16.68
CA LYS A 887 6.39 21.66 -18.01
C LYS A 887 7.38 22.44 -18.87
N LEU A 888 8.10 23.42 -18.31
CA LEU A 888 9.02 24.28 -19.05
C LEU A 888 10.38 23.61 -19.36
N THR A 889 10.76 22.59 -18.58
CA THR A 889 12.07 21.90 -18.72
C THR A 889 11.97 20.50 -19.31
N SER A 890 10.79 19.86 -19.27
CA SER A 890 10.60 18.42 -19.55
C SER A 890 11.44 17.47 -18.67
N GLN A 891 11.94 17.96 -17.53
CA GLN A 891 12.59 17.16 -16.48
C GLN A 891 11.61 16.93 -15.33
N THR A 892 11.86 15.94 -14.47
CA THR A 892 11.20 15.88 -13.16
C THR A 892 11.84 16.88 -12.20
N LEU A 893 11.11 17.31 -11.17
CA LEU A 893 11.66 18.24 -10.18
C LEU A 893 12.92 17.68 -9.48
N GLN A 894 12.97 16.37 -9.20
CA GLN A 894 14.17 15.71 -8.69
C GLN A 894 15.36 15.83 -9.66
N ALA A 895 15.17 15.48 -10.94
CA ALA A 895 16.26 15.48 -11.92
C ALA A 895 16.81 16.89 -12.13
N TYR A 896 15.94 17.90 -12.18
CA TYR A 896 16.35 19.29 -12.26
C TYR A 896 17.16 19.72 -11.03
N MET A 897 16.75 19.34 -9.82
CA MET A 897 17.52 19.65 -8.60
C MET A 897 18.86 18.92 -8.53
N ASP A 898 18.90 17.64 -8.91
CA ASP A 898 20.13 16.83 -8.99
C ASP A 898 21.17 17.53 -9.88
N ASP A 899 20.79 17.92 -11.10
CA ASP A 899 21.68 18.59 -12.07
C ASP A 899 22.04 20.03 -11.67
N ASN A 900 21.08 20.84 -11.18
CA ASN A 900 21.20 22.31 -11.15
C ASN A 900 21.30 22.93 -9.75
N ILE A 901 21.08 22.17 -8.66
CA ILE A 901 21.22 22.64 -7.27
C ILE A 901 22.20 21.76 -6.50
N PHE A 902 22.08 20.43 -6.63
CA PHE A 902 22.82 19.49 -5.81
C PHE A 902 24.23 19.21 -6.35
N ALA A 903 24.39 18.92 -7.64
CA ALA A 903 25.71 18.74 -8.25
C ALA A 903 26.65 19.97 -8.06
N PRO A 904 26.22 21.24 -8.23
CA PRO A 904 27.04 22.42 -7.93
C PRO A 904 27.56 22.54 -6.49
N LEU A 905 26.94 21.87 -5.52
CA LEU A 905 27.31 21.88 -4.10
C LEU A 905 27.93 20.57 -3.60
N GLY A 906 28.08 19.57 -4.48
CA GLY A 906 28.47 18.21 -4.08
C GLY A 906 27.46 17.61 -3.10
N VAL A 907 26.19 17.62 -3.48
CA VAL A 907 25.06 17.06 -2.73
C VAL A 907 24.47 15.90 -3.53
N ASP A 908 24.09 14.84 -2.84
CA ASP A 908 23.54 13.60 -3.40
C ASP A 908 22.45 12.96 -2.51
N ARG A 909 22.48 13.20 -1.19
CA ARG A 909 21.55 12.65 -0.18
C ARG A 909 20.35 13.56 0.11
N ILE A 910 19.80 14.20 -0.92
CA ILE A 910 18.50 14.89 -0.88
C ILE A 910 17.60 14.30 -1.96
N LYS A 911 16.53 13.59 -1.55
CA LYS A 911 15.62 12.88 -2.46
C LYS A 911 14.15 13.05 -2.09
N PHE A 912 13.29 13.21 -3.08
CA PHE A 912 11.83 13.12 -2.92
C PHE A 912 11.38 11.65 -2.78
N THR A 913 10.21 11.40 -2.16
CA THR A 913 9.66 10.06 -1.89
C THR A 913 9.78 9.04 -3.04
N PRO A 914 9.45 9.37 -4.32
CA PRO A 914 9.60 8.42 -5.44
C PRO A 914 11.05 8.05 -5.79
N PHE A 915 12.03 8.81 -5.30
CA PHE A 915 13.45 8.71 -5.61
C PHE A 915 14.30 8.30 -4.39
N LEU A 916 13.68 7.91 -3.27
CA LEU A 916 14.41 7.45 -2.08
C LEU A 916 15.14 6.13 -2.32
N THR A 917 16.42 6.08 -1.97
CA THR A 917 17.22 4.86 -2.06
C THR A 917 16.86 3.88 -0.96
N GLU A 918 17.09 2.59 -1.22
CA GLU A 918 16.92 1.50 -0.23
C GLU A 918 17.88 1.60 0.97
N GLU A 919 18.89 2.44 0.88
CA GLU A 919 19.77 2.82 1.98
C GLU A 919 19.10 3.89 2.84
N MET A 920 18.70 5.03 2.24
CA MET A 920 18.03 6.12 2.95
C MET A 920 16.74 5.65 3.64
N LYS A 921 15.96 4.75 3.03
CA LYS A 921 14.76 4.16 3.65
C LYS A 921 15.04 3.34 4.93
N LYS A 922 16.24 2.77 5.08
CA LYS A 922 16.68 1.97 6.24
C LYS A 922 17.44 2.80 7.27
N GLU A 923 17.94 3.96 6.86
CA GLU A 923 18.71 4.86 7.71
C GLU A 923 17.88 5.99 8.29
N LYS A 924 16.76 6.37 7.67
CA LYS A 924 15.95 7.51 8.07
C LYS A 924 15.51 7.45 9.54
N ALA A 925 15.42 8.61 10.17
CA ALA A 925 14.86 8.72 11.51
C ALA A 925 13.35 8.41 11.51
N THR A 926 12.88 7.78 12.58
CA THR A 926 11.47 7.60 12.90
C THR A 926 10.92 8.89 13.49
N ILE A 927 9.70 9.26 13.10
CA ILE A 927 9.01 10.41 13.69
C ILE A 927 8.45 10.04 15.07
N GLY A 928 8.73 10.87 16.07
CA GLY A 928 8.09 10.81 17.36
C GLY A 928 6.73 11.50 17.34
N LEU A 929 5.66 10.80 17.73
CA LEU A 929 4.34 11.35 17.97
C LEU A 929 4.19 11.68 19.46
N ARG A 930 3.89 12.94 19.81
CA ARG A 930 3.57 13.31 21.19
C ARG A 930 2.11 13.00 21.52
N ILE A 931 1.87 12.39 22.68
CA ILE A 931 0.55 11.94 23.16
C ILE A 931 0.34 12.24 24.65
N GLY A 932 -0.93 12.41 25.04
CA GLY A 932 -1.35 12.63 26.42
C GLY A 932 -1.04 14.03 26.97
N GLU A 933 -1.68 14.38 28.09
CA GLU A 933 -1.53 15.71 28.73
C GLU A 933 -0.13 15.92 29.33
N GLU A 934 0.54 14.85 29.77
CA GLU A 934 1.96 14.84 30.17
C GLU A 934 2.91 15.12 28.98
N GLY A 935 2.41 14.94 27.76
CA GLY A 935 3.16 15.14 26.52
C GLY A 935 4.29 14.13 26.34
N ASN A 936 3.98 12.85 26.54
CA ASN A 936 4.89 11.71 26.35
C ASN A 936 5.15 11.47 24.86
N LEU A 937 6.36 11.05 24.49
CA LEU A 937 6.77 10.86 23.09
C LEU A 937 6.88 9.37 22.76
N ILE A 938 6.19 8.91 21.72
CA ILE A 938 6.26 7.53 21.20
C ILE A 938 6.71 7.53 19.75
N ASN A 939 7.20 6.42 19.21
CA ASN A 939 7.36 6.29 17.76
C ASN A 939 5.99 6.39 17.07
N LEU A 940 5.90 7.15 15.97
CA LEU A 940 4.75 7.19 15.08
C LEU A 940 4.48 5.77 14.56
N PRO A 941 3.28 5.20 14.75
CA PRO A 941 2.99 3.83 14.30
C PRO A 941 3.06 3.70 12.78
N ASP A 942 3.60 2.59 12.27
CA ASP A 942 3.73 2.28 10.83
C ASP A 942 2.38 2.30 10.07
N THR A 943 1.26 2.26 10.79
CA THR A 943 -0.09 2.40 10.24
C THR A 943 -0.50 3.83 9.89
N LYS A 944 0.28 4.85 10.31
CA LYS A 944 0.09 6.25 9.95
C LYS A 944 1.17 6.69 8.97
N ASN A 945 0.85 6.80 7.68
CA ASN A 945 1.76 7.46 6.75
C ASN A 945 1.63 9.00 6.88
N ILE A 946 2.77 9.67 6.80
CA ILE A 946 2.91 11.13 6.90
C ILE A 946 3.62 11.74 5.69
N ASP A 947 4.20 10.90 4.81
CA ASP A 947 4.49 11.25 3.40
C ASP A 947 3.31 10.92 2.46
N TYR A 948 2.21 10.41 3.02
CA TYR A 948 0.92 10.15 2.34
C TYR A 948 1.04 9.34 1.03
N GLY A 949 2.12 8.59 0.85
CA GLY A 949 2.36 7.76 -0.33
C GLY A 949 2.64 8.57 -1.60
N ASP A 950 3.34 9.72 -1.49
CA ASP A 950 3.77 10.58 -2.60
C ASP A 950 4.31 9.78 -3.80
N ALA A 951 3.56 9.73 -4.89
CA ALA A 951 3.92 9.03 -6.13
C ALA A 951 4.66 9.93 -7.14
N GLU A 952 4.73 11.23 -6.87
CA GLU A 952 5.43 12.22 -7.69
C GLU A 952 6.13 13.28 -6.82
N CYS A 953 6.98 14.12 -7.42
CA CYS A 953 7.63 15.21 -6.71
C CYS A 953 6.64 16.34 -6.43
N PHE A 954 6.44 16.64 -5.13
CA PHE A 954 5.67 17.76 -4.63
C PHE A 954 6.60 18.87 -4.15
N GLY A 955 6.64 20.01 -4.86
CA GLY A 955 7.63 21.07 -4.60
C GLY A 955 7.63 21.65 -3.17
N GLY A 956 6.54 21.49 -2.42
CA GLY A 956 6.39 21.97 -1.05
C GLY A 956 6.35 20.90 0.03
N HIS A 957 6.47 19.61 -0.28
CA HIS A 957 6.58 18.52 0.70
C HIS A 957 7.40 17.33 0.16
N GLY A 958 7.16 16.11 0.66
CA GLY A 958 7.65 14.86 0.07
C GLY A 958 9.17 14.65 -0.03
N GLY A 959 10.01 15.45 0.63
CA GLY A 959 11.47 15.28 0.61
C GLY A 959 12.00 14.47 1.80
N TYR A 960 13.19 13.90 1.66
CA TYR A 960 14.05 13.48 2.77
C TYR A 960 15.49 13.93 2.50
N ALA A 961 16.22 14.31 3.54
CA ALA A 961 17.61 14.75 3.41
C ALA A 961 18.49 14.38 4.61
N ASP A 962 19.76 14.14 4.35
CA ASP A 962 20.83 14.34 5.33
C ASP A 962 20.94 15.85 5.58
N LEU A 963 20.73 16.32 6.82
CA LEU A 963 20.72 17.76 7.09
C LEU A 963 22.10 18.42 6.93
N SER A 964 23.19 17.66 7.03
CA SER A 964 24.54 18.11 6.65
C SER A 964 24.62 18.58 5.20
N GLN A 965 23.84 17.96 4.31
CA GLN A 965 23.79 18.33 2.90
C GLN A 965 22.76 19.44 2.63
N TYR A 966 21.63 19.45 3.35
CA TYR A 966 20.69 20.58 3.29
C TYR A 966 21.33 21.88 3.80
N PHE A 967 22.24 21.82 4.78
CA PHE A 967 22.90 23.02 5.32
C PHE A 967 23.74 23.78 4.29
N LYS A 968 24.40 23.08 3.35
CA LYS A 968 25.12 23.69 2.20
C LYS A 968 24.22 24.62 1.35
N ILE A 969 22.94 24.24 1.26
CA ILE A 969 21.75 25.08 1.04
C ILE A 969 21.88 26.56 1.45
N LEU A 970 21.88 26.66 2.78
CA LEU A 970 21.81 27.88 3.57
C LEU A 970 23.16 28.59 3.58
N GLU A 971 24.27 27.85 3.59
CA GLU A 971 25.62 28.41 3.42
C GLU A 971 25.72 29.20 2.10
N SER A 972 25.38 28.60 0.95
CA SER A 972 25.48 29.27 -0.36
C SER A 972 24.62 30.55 -0.43
N LEU A 973 23.38 30.51 0.11
CA LEU A 973 22.50 31.69 0.20
C LEU A 973 23.00 32.75 1.18
N LEU A 974 23.64 32.35 2.28
CA LEU A 974 24.24 33.28 3.24
C LEU A 974 25.41 34.01 2.58
N PHE A 975 26.39 33.25 2.07
CA PHE A 975 27.62 33.77 1.45
C PHE A 975 27.37 34.52 0.14
N ASP A 976 26.27 34.23 -0.58
CA ASP A 976 25.97 34.76 -1.92
C ASP A 976 27.09 34.43 -2.92
N ASP A 977 27.49 33.16 -2.92
CA ASP A 977 28.67 32.63 -3.60
C ASP A 977 28.45 32.29 -5.08
N GLU A 978 27.29 32.64 -5.61
CA GLU A 978 26.83 32.48 -7.00
C GLU A 978 26.85 31.04 -7.55
N LYS A 979 26.94 30.02 -6.69
CA LYS A 979 26.79 28.61 -7.09
C LYS A 979 25.36 28.20 -7.43
N LEU A 980 24.38 28.81 -6.75
CA LEU A 980 22.95 28.48 -6.91
C LEU A 980 22.19 29.52 -7.72
N LEU A 981 22.44 30.80 -7.47
CA LEU A 981 21.75 31.97 -8.02
C LEU A 981 22.73 33.14 -8.12
N LYS A 982 22.56 34.00 -9.12
CA LYS A 982 23.30 35.28 -9.22
C LYS A 982 22.91 36.23 -8.09
N LYS A 983 23.79 37.15 -7.72
CA LYS A 983 23.55 38.16 -6.66
C LYS A 983 22.26 38.96 -6.84
N GLU A 984 21.88 39.30 -8.07
CA GLU A 984 20.61 39.96 -8.37
C GLU A 984 19.39 39.09 -8.01
N SER A 985 19.48 37.79 -8.27
CA SER A 985 18.44 36.81 -7.95
C SER A 985 18.40 36.48 -6.46
N THR A 986 19.54 36.34 -5.79
CA THR A 986 19.61 36.21 -4.32
C THR A 986 19.02 37.45 -3.64
N LYS A 987 19.22 38.65 -4.21
CA LYS A 987 18.58 39.88 -3.73
C LYS A 987 17.05 39.85 -3.91
N ILE A 988 16.53 39.28 -5.00
CA ILE A 988 15.09 39.08 -5.19
C ILE A 988 14.54 38.09 -4.16
N VAL A 989 15.22 36.95 -3.94
CA VAL A 989 14.84 35.95 -2.93
C VAL A 989 14.66 36.59 -1.55
N PHE A 990 15.64 37.37 -1.09
CA PHE A 990 15.62 38.06 0.21
C PHE A 990 14.95 39.45 0.16
N SER A 991 13.89 39.62 -0.63
CA SER A 991 13.12 40.87 -0.69
C SER A 991 11.60 40.63 -0.61
N PRO A 992 10.81 41.58 -0.09
CA PRO A 992 9.34 41.49 -0.06
C PRO A 992 8.75 41.21 -1.46
N GLN A 993 7.91 40.17 -1.57
CA GLN A 993 7.22 39.81 -2.82
C GLN A 993 5.69 39.84 -2.71
N LEU A 994 5.12 40.07 -1.52
CA LEU A 994 3.67 40.16 -1.37
C LEU A 994 3.12 41.49 -1.89
N THR A 995 1.90 41.46 -2.43
CA THR A 995 1.11 42.68 -2.62
C THR A 995 0.79 43.30 -1.25
N LYS A 996 0.44 44.59 -1.22
CA LYS A 996 0.04 45.28 0.02
C LYS A 996 -1.13 44.56 0.72
N GLU A 997 -2.03 43.98 -0.06
CA GLU A 997 -3.22 43.26 0.36
C GLU A 997 -2.86 41.87 0.89
N SER A 998 -2.01 41.11 0.19
CA SER A 998 -1.50 39.81 0.67
C SER A 998 -0.60 39.95 1.90
N ARG A 999 0.23 41.00 1.98
CA ARG A 999 1.04 41.32 3.16
C ARG A 999 0.17 41.61 4.38
N LYS A 1000 -0.91 42.39 4.20
CA LYS A 1000 -1.92 42.58 5.26
C LYS A 1000 -2.53 41.23 5.67
N GLY A 1001 -2.73 40.30 4.73
CA GLY A 1001 -3.18 38.94 4.99
C GLY A 1001 -2.23 38.13 5.89
N ILE A 1002 -0.94 38.00 5.55
CA ILE A 1002 0.01 37.22 6.38
C ILE A 1002 0.14 37.80 7.80
N ASN A 1003 0.18 39.14 7.93
CA ASN A 1003 0.21 39.81 9.23
C ASN A 1003 -1.12 39.72 9.99
N GLN A 1004 -2.25 39.46 9.34
CA GLN A 1004 -3.51 39.10 10.00
C GLN A 1004 -3.57 37.63 10.43
N VAL A 1005 -2.78 36.75 9.81
CA VAL A 1005 -2.67 35.33 10.20
C VAL A 1005 -1.70 35.15 11.37
N PHE A 1006 -0.47 35.66 11.30
CA PHE A 1006 0.51 35.47 12.38
C PHE A 1006 0.21 36.26 13.67
N ARG A 1007 -0.69 37.25 13.61
CA ARG A 1007 -1.22 37.94 14.82
C ARG A 1007 -2.28 37.14 15.60
N LYS A 1008 -2.67 35.95 15.11
CA LYS A 1008 -3.62 35.05 15.77
C LYS A 1008 -2.88 33.95 16.54
N PRO A 1009 -2.89 33.96 17.89
CA PRO A 1009 -2.21 32.94 18.70
C PRO A 1009 -2.60 31.51 18.32
N GLU A 1010 -3.87 31.28 17.99
CA GLU A 1010 -4.46 29.98 17.66
C GLU A 1010 -4.07 29.44 16.28
N VAL A 1011 -3.57 30.30 15.39
CA VAL A 1011 -3.10 29.90 14.05
C VAL A 1011 -1.58 29.89 14.00
N VAL A 1012 -0.92 30.86 14.65
CA VAL A 1012 0.55 30.94 14.66
C VAL A 1012 1.18 29.76 15.42
N SER A 1013 0.49 29.19 16.41
CA SER A 1013 0.92 27.97 17.13
C SER A 1013 0.95 26.70 16.28
N LEU A 1014 0.48 26.74 15.03
CA LEU A 1014 0.57 25.61 14.08
C LEU A 1014 1.86 25.67 13.23
N PHE A 1015 2.60 26.78 13.31
CA PHE A 1015 3.90 26.95 12.65
C PHE A 1015 5.03 26.62 13.64
N VAL A 1016 6.20 26.28 13.12
CA VAL A 1016 7.37 25.85 13.91
C VAL A 1016 8.37 27.00 13.99
N GLY A 1017 8.82 27.32 15.21
CA GLY A 1017 9.66 28.48 15.53
C GLY A 1017 8.85 29.66 16.08
N SER A 1018 9.54 30.67 16.62
CA SER A 1018 8.89 31.83 17.26
C SER A 1018 8.54 32.97 16.27
N PHE A 1019 7.27 33.38 16.27
CA PHE A 1019 6.72 34.45 15.44
C PHE A 1019 6.02 35.53 16.32
N PRO A 1020 6.73 36.54 16.82
CA PRO A 1020 6.14 37.60 17.64
C PRO A 1020 5.11 38.47 16.88
N LYS A 1021 3.93 38.70 17.47
CA LYS A 1021 2.83 39.50 16.90
C LYS A 1021 3.18 40.99 16.68
N GLU A 1022 4.23 41.45 17.34
CA GLU A 1022 4.83 42.78 17.25
C GLU A 1022 5.63 42.99 15.95
N VAL A 1023 6.14 41.91 15.34
CA VAL A 1023 6.93 41.93 14.10
C VAL A 1023 6.00 42.08 12.88
N GLU A 1024 6.47 42.79 11.86
CA GLU A 1024 5.83 42.81 10.53
C GLU A 1024 6.53 41.81 9.60
N TYR A 1025 5.73 40.93 9.00
CA TYR A 1025 6.17 39.88 8.10
C TYR A 1025 5.82 40.20 6.64
N ASP A 1026 6.65 39.66 5.75
CA ASP A 1026 6.40 39.54 4.31
C ASP A 1026 6.79 38.11 3.88
N TRP A 1027 6.79 37.82 2.58
CA TRP A 1027 7.26 36.53 2.07
C TRP A 1027 8.27 36.75 0.95
N GLY A 1028 9.47 36.18 1.11
CA GLY A 1028 10.52 36.15 0.08
C GLY A 1028 10.49 34.83 -0.70
N VAL A 1029 11.27 34.71 -1.78
CA VAL A 1029 11.18 33.54 -2.69
C VAL A 1029 11.84 32.29 -2.09
N GLY A 1030 11.22 31.73 -1.05
CA GLY A 1030 11.67 30.53 -0.32
C GLY A 1030 11.14 30.39 1.12
N GLY A 1031 10.62 31.46 1.73
CA GLY A 1031 10.19 31.47 3.14
C GLY A 1031 9.68 32.82 3.65
N VAL A 1032 9.33 32.88 4.94
CA VAL A 1032 8.88 34.12 5.60
C VAL A 1032 10.06 35.08 5.70
N LEU A 1033 9.81 36.35 5.34
CA LEU A 1033 10.78 37.43 5.46
C LEU A 1033 10.37 38.36 6.62
N ILE A 1034 11.29 38.62 7.52
CA ILE A 1034 11.11 39.57 8.62
C ILE A 1034 11.35 40.99 8.09
N ASP A 1035 10.36 41.88 8.14
CA ASP A 1035 10.44 43.24 7.57
C ASP A 1035 10.50 44.37 8.63
N SER A 1036 10.75 44.01 9.89
CA SER A 1036 11.04 44.90 11.02
C SER A 1036 12.07 44.25 11.94
N ASP A 1037 12.94 45.01 12.60
CA ASP A 1037 13.90 44.44 13.55
C ASP A 1037 13.18 43.71 14.70
N ASP A 1038 13.61 42.48 14.99
CA ASP A 1038 12.97 41.61 15.98
C ASP A 1038 13.56 41.82 17.37
N ALA A 1039 12.72 41.75 18.41
CA ALA A 1039 13.17 41.70 19.80
C ALA A 1039 13.99 40.42 20.08
N ALA A 1040 13.82 39.37 19.28
CA ALA A 1040 14.59 38.12 19.29
C ALA A 1040 15.95 38.21 18.55
N GLN A 1041 16.59 39.38 18.52
CA GLN A 1041 17.89 39.70 17.88
C GLN A 1041 17.95 39.68 16.33
N ARG A 1042 17.09 38.91 15.65
CA ARG A 1042 17.01 38.78 14.19
C ARG A 1042 16.92 40.14 13.49
N LYS A 1043 17.67 40.34 12.39
CA LYS A 1043 17.63 41.58 11.61
C LYS A 1043 16.49 41.62 10.61
N ARG A 1044 16.06 42.84 10.26
CA ARG A 1044 15.22 43.07 9.08
C ARG A 1044 15.88 42.48 7.82
N GLY A 1045 15.13 41.71 7.05
CA GLY A 1045 15.61 40.96 5.89
C GLY A 1045 16.07 39.53 6.21
N THR A 1046 16.00 39.09 7.47
CA THR A 1046 16.16 37.66 7.83
C THR A 1046 15.05 36.84 7.18
N MET A 1047 15.41 35.76 6.49
CA MET A 1047 14.46 34.76 6.02
C MET A 1047 14.44 33.57 6.98
N ILE A 1048 13.25 33.15 7.40
CA ILE A 1048 13.04 31.95 8.23
C ILE A 1048 12.03 31.01 7.56
N TRP A 1049 12.25 29.71 7.68
CA TRP A 1049 11.19 28.73 7.41
C TRP A 1049 11.38 27.43 8.18
N SER A 1050 10.41 26.52 8.03
CA SER A 1050 10.26 25.36 8.91
C SER A 1050 9.67 24.15 8.20
N GLY A 1051 9.79 22.99 8.86
CA GLY A 1051 9.23 21.72 8.44
C GLY A 1051 8.35 21.09 9.50
N MET A 1052 7.28 20.42 9.05
CA MET A 1052 6.23 19.85 9.91
C MET A 1052 6.75 18.95 11.04
N PRO A 1053 7.80 18.12 10.88
CA PRO A 1053 8.40 17.34 11.98
C PRO A 1053 9.19 18.16 13.02
N ASN A 1054 8.84 19.43 13.22
CA ASN A 1054 9.58 20.44 13.99
C ASN A 1054 11.03 20.69 13.50
N LEU A 1055 11.20 20.82 12.18
CA LEU A 1055 12.44 21.33 11.57
C LEU A 1055 12.38 22.86 11.49
N PHE A 1056 13.50 23.57 11.66
CA PHE A 1056 13.56 25.04 11.55
C PHE A 1056 14.88 25.52 10.96
N TRP A 1057 14.85 26.58 10.14
CA TRP A 1057 16.07 27.25 9.66
C TRP A 1057 15.88 28.76 9.52
N PHE A 1058 17.01 29.47 9.59
CA PHE A 1058 17.10 30.90 9.35
C PHE A 1058 18.37 31.26 8.57
N VAL A 1059 18.28 32.32 7.77
CA VAL A 1059 19.41 32.99 7.11
C VAL A 1059 19.28 34.48 7.33
N ASP A 1060 20.08 35.04 8.25
CA ASP A 1060 20.22 36.47 8.47
C ASP A 1060 21.44 36.98 7.70
N ARG A 1061 21.19 37.69 6.61
CA ARG A 1061 22.25 38.18 5.72
C ARG A 1061 22.95 39.45 6.25
N GLU A 1062 22.34 40.15 7.22
CA GLU A 1062 22.84 41.39 7.85
C GLU A 1062 23.68 41.09 9.10
N ALA A 1063 23.16 40.28 10.04
CA ALA A 1063 23.97 39.72 11.12
C ALA A 1063 25.03 38.74 10.58
N GLY A 1064 24.84 38.21 9.38
CA GLY A 1064 25.81 37.39 8.67
C GLY A 1064 25.90 35.98 9.22
N VAL A 1065 24.77 35.37 9.57
CA VAL A 1065 24.67 34.06 10.20
C VAL A 1065 23.51 33.24 9.65
N CYS A 1066 23.68 31.91 9.55
CA CYS A 1066 22.59 30.98 9.25
C CYS A 1066 22.57 29.82 10.24
N GLY A 1067 21.39 29.26 10.47
CA GLY A 1067 21.18 28.14 11.39
C GLY A 1067 20.11 27.17 10.90
N LEU A 1068 20.25 25.91 11.33
CA LEU A 1068 19.39 24.78 11.01
C LEU A 1068 19.23 23.89 12.25
N PHE A 1069 17.99 23.73 12.68
CA PHE A 1069 17.54 22.84 13.74
C PHE A 1069 16.79 21.68 13.12
N GLY A 1070 17.16 20.46 13.48
CA GLY A 1070 16.57 19.23 12.96
C GLY A 1070 16.12 18.28 14.07
N THR A 1071 14.83 17.94 14.10
CA THR A 1071 14.32 16.76 14.82
C THR A 1071 13.22 16.10 13.98
N GLN A 1072 12.53 15.10 14.54
CA GLN A 1072 11.36 14.47 13.95
C GLN A 1072 10.27 14.31 15.02
N VAL A 1073 9.56 15.39 15.34
CA VAL A 1073 8.46 15.39 16.31
C VAL A 1073 7.17 15.86 15.64
N PHE A 1074 6.04 15.22 15.95
CA PHE A 1074 4.70 15.61 15.53
C PHE A 1074 3.78 15.72 16.77
N PRO A 1075 2.88 16.72 16.88
CA PRO A 1075 2.47 17.70 15.87
C PRO A 1075 3.51 18.79 15.56
N PRO A 1076 3.37 19.53 14.43
CA PRO A 1076 4.08 20.79 14.22
C PRO A 1076 3.69 21.81 15.30
N GLY A 1077 4.61 22.74 15.61
CA GLY A 1077 4.41 23.73 16.66
C GLY A 1077 4.52 23.15 18.07
N ASP A 1078 5.25 22.04 18.24
CA ASP A 1078 5.37 21.38 19.54
C ASP A 1078 6.09 22.27 20.54
N LYS A 1079 5.40 22.71 21.59
CA LYS A 1079 5.91 23.71 22.54
C LYS A 1079 7.24 23.31 23.17
N LYS A 1080 7.42 22.03 23.55
CA LYS A 1080 8.67 21.56 24.16
C LYS A 1080 9.84 21.65 23.15
N VAL A 1081 9.59 21.41 21.87
CA VAL A 1081 10.60 21.60 20.81
C VAL A 1081 10.82 23.08 20.48
N GLY A 1082 9.77 23.90 20.46
CA GLY A 1082 9.84 25.35 20.25
C GLY A 1082 10.76 26.05 21.26
N GLU A 1083 10.65 25.70 22.54
CA GLU A 1083 11.54 26.20 23.60
C GLU A 1083 13.03 25.83 23.36
N MET A 1084 13.30 24.71 22.68
CA MET A 1084 14.65 24.30 22.27
C MET A 1084 15.12 24.97 20.96
N ILE A 1085 14.22 25.33 20.05
CA ILE A 1085 14.52 26.12 18.85
C ILE A 1085 14.91 27.55 19.26
N ASP A 1086 14.13 28.19 20.14
CA ASP A 1086 14.43 29.54 20.65
C ASP A 1086 15.76 29.58 21.41
N LEU A 1087 16.06 28.52 22.18
CA LEU A 1087 17.35 28.35 22.86
C LEU A 1087 18.51 28.24 21.86
N PHE A 1088 18.35 27.46 20.79
CA PHE A 1088 19.35 27.31 19.73
C PHE A 1088 19.57 28.62 18.98
N GLU A 1089 18.50 29.24 18.47
CA GLU A 1089 18.58 30.48 17.70
C GLU A 1089 19.27 31.59 18.51
N LYS A 1090 18.89 31.76 19.79
CA LYS A 1090 19.56 32.72 20.69
C LYS A 1090 21.05 32.44 20.87
N GLU A 1091 21.44 31.20 21.16
CA GLU A 1091 22.86 30.84 21.34
C GLU A 1091 23.67 31.18 20.09
N ILE A 1092 23.09 31.00 18.90
CA ILE A 1092 23.75 31.31 17.62
C ILE A 1092 23.95 32.82 17.42
N TYR A 1093 22.95 33.66 17.69
CA TYR A 1093 23.14 35.13 17.65
C TYR A 1093 24.11 35.62 18.75
N ASP A 1094 24.01 35.11 19.98
CA ASP A 1094 24.91 35.46 21.10
C ASP A 1094 26.39 35.09 20.78
N ARG A 1095 26.62 34.00 20.03
CA ARG A 1095 27.95 33.61 19.51
C ARG A 1095 28.41 34.50 18.36
N ALA A 1096 27.57 34.73 17.34
CA ALA A 1096 27.91 35.58 16.18
C ALA A 1096 28.22 37.03 16.59
N ALA A 1097 27.49 37.57 17.58
CA ALA A 1097 27.75 38.88 18.19
C ALA A 1097 29.02 38.93 19.06
N GLY A 1098 29.65 37.79 19.33
CA GLY A 1098 30.87 37.69 20.16
C GLY A 1098 30.63 37.81 21.67
N ALA A 1099 29.38 37.69 22.14
CA ALA A 1099 29.03 37.75 23.56
C ALA A 1099 29.32 36.43 24.30
N GLY A 1100 29.30 35.29 23.59
CA GLY A 1100 29.62 33.94 24.08
C GLY A 1100 31.10 33.70 24.44
N GLY A 1101 31.71 34.61 25.21
CA GLY A 1101 33.14 34.65 25.52
C GLY A 1101 33.65 33.62 26.53
N ALA A 1102 33.50 32.32 26.26
CA ALA A 1102 34.19 31.24 26.98
C ALA A 1102 34.95 30.35 26.00
N LYS A 1103 36.29 30.35 26.07
CA LYS A 1103 37.12 29.39 25.32
C LYS A 1103 36.98 28.00 25.93
N LEU A 1104 36.84 27.00 25.08
CA LEU A 1104 37.11 25.58 25.38
C LEU A 1104 38.60 25.37 25.72
#